data_AF-A0A7T7I2L7-F1
#
_entry.id   AF-A0A7T7I2L7-F1
#
_cell.length_a   1.000
_cell.length_b   1.000
_cell.length_c   1.000
_cell.angle_alpha   90.00
_cell.angle_beta   90.00
_cell.angle_gamma   90.00
#
_symmetry.space_group_name_H-M   'P 1'
#
loop_
_entity.id
_entity.type
_entity.pdbx_description
1 polymer ?
#
loop_
_entity_poly.entity_id
_entity_poly.type
_entity_poly.pdbx_seq_one_letter_code
_entity_poly.pdbx_strand_id
1 'polypeptide(L)'
;MSRDGQGPRAPDGPRGGAEPSPPPPLGELGRLAGQNLSIHELLDVLWLAARLPADGTAPLARALSPDSVRRAGPGAPDGSQTAPGTAGPDAAERSAPMPSSSPQPPPPAQLLGALHAAAAARSAPEFAELGAEGRRGGPGDGALPVRVPEEKALGQDELRIGRALRLLKQPQPGPLKREFDEDATAEAMAETGLPDVVTRPARQRWLDLTLLIDDGISMLLWRRLASELRALLERLGAFRDIRVHGLDTRSATAPLLRARPFDPHAPLLSPASVADPSGGTLVLVISDGVGACWRDGRLRTALERWARQGPTAIMHALPAHLWDGSAIRSEPWLVTTRRRGAANDTWEVTDPLLPPGLGDEFNGVPVPVLEPYPPAIAAWARLVASPGASAQLPLLAPLHTKGPRGRAGTRAAEASDAVLRFRDAASPQAYRLAAHLAAVSPLTVPVMRLVQAAVPWRADTAHLAEVFLGGLMRQVEPVDEGLPVQHRRFGFPSDAQEILLDTASPIDLLRTTRAVTDRLRTLVGRSPDFPAWLAHPSGTGELLPGTRPFAWLEDRLLTHLGARPMAPAPPRPTEYEQVTLPSGLEAAPSWLPLRLQDLHSLGPYALLQRDGISGRPTAYIGEGEDGQQVLLRVSSSFASPVARELLEVERRVLRRMDGVYAPALVASDLEGLPTPWLALRLDTLSNGLPAPTLRAVLDAAGPLPGTPLFVWLGWNLARALSRCHHKGIVHGSLTPGTVLVTESTVHVISWTSARIDGAWNTSMSSMPANSPYRAPEVTYWGESRIAAGDVYSFGAILLQAATGRSWRWYERDALMATPEFAELDENVAELLLRCLLPEPEGRPTAREVADVLGELLPGGAEWEHIGDEDEEDPGEPDDTGGPEDDSEQWMRTVRTPLERPLRIALIGVRDGVGCTTTTMMLGAVLADQRQERVLAIDADRHMGRHVRIGSRVFRNTLANLSDLAGSLDEVRRFEDLQLFLSPHRSGLQVLANDSVSHPSAIGQYTDVDFRRVARATQEYFDLTLIDTDKFLPVLLEQADRVVIVSRADPAGVTQAQQAMDRLVTLDMPDLIRESVVVLNHSRPAAGWTLDAGSIRGLRSRCRGVVTVPRDGHLTMGSTVELSWLTPDVYKAYLRLAALLLGPRPAFP
;
A
#
# COMPACT_ATOMS: atom_id res chain seq x y z
N MET A 1 13.04 -32.80 80.22
CA MET A 1 14.30 -33.20 80.84
C MET A 1 15.31 -33.34 79.70
N SER A 2 16.24 -32.41 79.49
CA SER A 2 17.31 -32.17 80.46
C SER A 2 17.48 -33.42 81.31
N ARG A 3 18.47 -34.24 80.94
CA ARG A 3 19.00 -35.25 81.85
C ARG A 3 17.96 -36.38 82.06
N ASP A 4 18.19 -37.45 82.75
CA ASP A 4 19.20 -37.90 83.69
C ASP A 4 19.41 -39.40 83.31
N GLY A 5 20.45 -40.09 83.75
CA GLY A 5 20.43 -40.59 85.12
C GLY A 5 19.11 -41.33 85.42
N GLN A 6 19.26 -42.63 85.69
CA GLN A 6 18.35 -43.47 86.47
C GLN A 6 17.16 -42.79 87.17
N GLY A 7 15.96 -43.30 86.85
CA GLY A 7 14.79 -43.31 87.73
C GLY A 7 13.65 -44.11 87.06
N PRO A 8 12.92 -45.00 87.75
CA PRO A 8 12.38 -46.25 87.18
C PRO A 8 10.88 -46.25 86.79
N ARG A 9 10.49 -47.34 86.09
CA ARG A 9 9.16 -48.02 85.97
C ARG A 9 8.01 -47.39 85.12
N ALA A 10 7.66 -48.12 84.03
CA ALA A 10 6.36 -48.73 83.59
C ALA A 10 4.97 -48.04 83.81
N PRO A 11 3.89 -48.39 83.06
CA PRO A 11 3.78 -49.31 81.89
C PRO A 11 2.79 -48.93 80.74
N ASP A 12 2.86 -49.75 79.67
CA ASP A 12 1.82 -50.24 78.72
C ASP A 12 1.26 -49.46 77.49
N GLY A 13 1.42 -50.10 76.30
CA GLY A 13 0.37 -50.20 75.26
C GLY A 13 0.74 -49.80 73.80
N PRO A 14 0.27 -50.48 72.71
CA PRO A 14 1.15 -50.85 71.58
C PRO A 14 0.68 -50.53 70.12
N ARG A 15 1.63 -50.74 69.15
CA ARG A 15 1.52 -51.04 67.69
C ARG A 15 1.14 -49.95 66.65
N GLY A 16 1.94 -49.86 65.58
CA GLY A 16 1.57 -49.32 64.25
C GLY A 16 2.78 -48.91 63.39
N GLY A 17 2.95 -49.50 62.19
CA GLY A 17 4.06 -49.22 61.27
C GLY A 17 3.85 -47.98 60.36
N ALA A 18 4.92 -47.50 59.73
CA ALA A 18 4.92 -46.46 58.68
C ALA A 18 6.09 -46.76 57.72
N GLU A 19 5.83 -47.25 56.51
CA GLU A 19 5.45 -46.58 55.25
C GLU A 19 6.67 -46.08 54.43
N PRO A 20 6.85 -46.58 53.18
CA PRO A 20 7.93 -46.14 52.28
C PRO A 20 7.61 -44.76 51.70
N SER A 21 8.65 -43.93 51.57
CA SER A 21 8.58 -42.60 50.95
C SER A 21 7.92 -42.65 49.57
N PRO A 22 7.07 -41.66 49.21
CA PRO A 22 6.36 -41.65 47.93
C PRO A 22 7.34 -41.53 46.76
N PRO A 23 7.08 -42.20 45.62
CA PRO A 23 7.89 -42.02 44.41
C PRO A 23 7.81 -40.57 43.92
N PRO A 24 8.86 -40.05 43.26
CA PRO A 24 8.85 -38.70 42.71
C PRO A 24 7.67 -38.54 41.73
N PRO A 25 7.07 -37.34 41.63
CA PRO A 25 5.96 -37.11 40.72
C PRO A 25 6.40 -37.41 39.29
N LEU A 26 5.66 -38.30 38.63
CA LEU A 26 5.85 -38.84 37.27
C LEU A 26 6.35 -37.82 36.22
N GLY A 27 6.06 -36.53 36.37
CA GLY A 27 6.55 -35.44 35.51
C GLY A 27 8.07 -35.20 35.51
N GLU A 28 8.85 -35.75 36.45
CA GLU A 28 10.32 -35.66 36.40
C GLU A 28 10.97 -36.63 35.40
N LEU A 29 10.34 -37.76 35.10
CA LEU A 29 10.88 -38.76 34.16
C LEU A 29 10.87 -38.27 32.70
N GLY A 30 9.88 -37.47 32.30
CA GLY A 30 9.84 -36.87 30.95
C GLY A 30 10.95 -35.84 30.71
N ARG A 31 11.28 -35.05 31.76
CA ARG A 31 12.33 -34.03 31.68
C ARG A 31 13.72 -34.61 31.48
N LEU A 32 14.01 -35.79 32.03
CA LEU A 32 15.29 -36.50 31.84
C LEU A 32 15.53 -36.99 30.40
N ALA A 33 14.47 -37.14 29.60
CA ALA A 33 14.54 -37.53 28.19
C ALA A 33 14.44 -36.35 27.20
N GLY A 34 14.42 -35.11 27.70
CA GLY A 34 14.33 -33.90 26.88
C GLY A 34 12.97 -33.70 26.19
N GLN A 35 11.91 -34.37 26.64
CA GLN A 35 10.56 -34.21 26.07
C GLN A 35 9.52 -33.89 27.16
N ASN A 36 8.74 -32.82 26.94
CA ASN A 36 7.61 -32.45 27.81
C ASN A 36 6.38 -33.33 27.48
N LEU A 37 6.28 -34.48 28.13
CA LEU A 37 5.12 -35.38 28.04
C LEU A 37 4.09 -35.04 29.13
N SER A 38 2.80 -35.03 28.76
CA SER A 38 1.72 -34.96 29.73
C SER A 38 1.62 -36.22 30.58
N ILE A 39 0.97 -36.15 31.75
CA ILE A 39 0.80 -37.31 32.65
C ILE A 39 0.10 -38.47 31.94
N HIS A 40 -0.85 -38.20 31.04
CA HIS A 40 -1.55 -39.24 30.27
C HIS A 40 -0.63 -39.87 29.22
N GLU A 41 0.14 -39.07 28.48
CA GLU A 41 1.12 -39.59 27.51
C GLU A 41 2.22 -40.40 28.21
N LEU A 42 2.65 -39.99 29.40
CA LEU A 42 3.63 -40.73 30.19
C LEU A 42 3.04 -42.06 30.70
N LEU A 43 1.78 -42.07 31.13
CA LEU A 43 1.07 -43.30 31.49
C LEU A 43 0.88 -44.20 30.26
N ASP A 44 0.61 -43.65 29.09
CA ASP A 44 0.50 -44.41 27.83
C ASP A 44 1.85 -44.98 27.40
N VAL A 45 2.94 -44.22 27.54
CA VAL A 45 4.31 -44.69 27.28
C VAL A 45 4.70 -45.81 28.24
N LEU A 46 4.39 -45.68 29.54
CA LEU A 46 4.64 -46.74 30.53
C LEU A 46 3.75 -47.96 30.29
N TRP A 47 2.50 -47.76 29.88
CA TRP A 47 1.56 -48.81 29.52
C TRP A 47 1.96 -49.55 28.24
N LEU A 48 2.51 -48.84 27.25
CA LEU A 48 3.08 -49.38 26.02
C LEU A 48 4.40 -50.10 26.28
N ALA A 49 5.30 -49.52 27.08
CA ALA A 49 6.58 -50.14 27.43
C ALA A 49 6.38 -51.47 28.16
N ALA A 50 5.34 -51.59 29.00
CA ALA A 50 4.98 -52.84 29.67
C ALA A 50 4.34 -53.89 28.75
N ARG A 51 3.92 -53.51 27.52
CA ARG A 51 3.20 -54.37 26.57
C ARG A 51 3.92 -54.58 25.24
N LEU A 52 5.01 -53.86 24.98
CA LEU A 52 5.83 -54.04 23.80
C LEU A 52 6.68 -55.31 23.94
N PRO A 53 6.76 -56.16 22.90
CA PRO A 53 7.64 -57.32 22.92
C PRO A 53 9.11 -56.87 23.09
N ALA A 54 9.81 -57.44 24.07
CA ALA A 54 11.22 -57.11 24.35
C ALA A 54 12.22 -57.85 23.43
N ASP A 55 11.73 -58.70 22.54
CA ASP A 55 12.51 -59.48 21.59
C ASP A 55 12.86 -58.68 20.32
N GLY A 56 14.07 -58.91 19.80
CA GLY A 56 14.69 -58.14 18.71
C GLY A 56 14.03 -58.22 17.33
N THR A 57 12.79 -58.73 17.26
CA THR A 57 11.99 -58.78 16.03
C THR A 57 11.04 -57.58 15.89
N ALA A 58 10.82 -56.82 16.97
CA ALA A 58 9.99 -55.61 16.94
C ALA A 58 10.66 -54.47 16.13
N PRO A 59 9.92 -53.74 15.27
CA PRO A 59 10.47 -52.67 14.42
C PRO A 59 11.22 -51.57 15.20
N LEU A 60 10.76 -51.28 16.41
CA LEU A 60 11.34 -50.25 17.28
C LEU A 60 12.70 -50.67 17.87
N ALA A 61 12.88 -51.96 18.21
CA ALA A 61 14.15 -52.49 18.70
C ALA A 61 15.24 -52.53 17.60
N ARG A 62 14.84 -52.72 16.33
CA ARG A 62 15.74 -52.60 15.18
C ARG A 62 16.15 -51.14 14.91
N ALA A 63 15.23 -50.20 15.10
CA ALA A 63 15.54 -48.78 14.93
C ALA A 63 16.57 -48.27 15.97
N LEU A 64 16.54 -48.84 17.18
CA LEU A 64 17.40 -48.48 18.32
C LEU A 64 18.67 -49.34 18.46
N SER A 65 18.94 -50.25 17.51
CA SER A 65 20.17 -51.06 17.55
C SER A 65 21.41 -50.18 17.35
N PRO A 66 22.51 -50.35 18.12
CA PRO A 66 23.66 -49.42 18.13
C PRO A 66 24.33 -49.14 16.77
N ASP A 67 24.12 -50.01 15.78
CA ASP A 67 24.66 -49.88 14.43
C ASP A 67 23.93 -48.84 13.55
N SER A 68 22.71 -48.41 13.89
CA SER A 68 22.00 -47.36 13.14
C SER A 68 22.50 -45.95 13.44
N VAL A 69 23.07 -45.72 14.62
CA VAL A 69 23.57 -44.40 15.08
C VAL A 69 24.92 -44.03 14.46
N ARG A 70 25.65 -44.98 13.87
CA ARG A 70 26.94 -44.71 13.18
C ARG A 70 26.83 -44.29 11.72
N ARG A 71 25.63 -44.29 11.11
CA ARG A 71 25.43 -43.96 9.69
C ARG A 71 24.80 -42.59 9.41
N ALA A 72 24.56 -41.76 10.42
CA ALA A 72 24.04 -40.41 10.26
C ALA A 72 25.00 -39.38 10.88
N GLY A 73 26.17 -39.24 10.29
CA GLY A 73 27.07 -38.08 10.48
C GLY A 73 27.18 -37.32 9.15
N PRO A 74 27.28 -35.97 9.16
CA PRO A 74 27.28 -35.16 7.95
C PRO A 74 28.57 -35.35 7.15
N GLY A 75 28.45 -35.72 5.88
CA GLY A 75 29.56 -35.73 4.94
C GLY A 75 29.94 -34.31 4.54
N ALA A 76 31.20 -33.95 4.77
CA ALA A 76 31.86 -32.84 4.09
C ALA A 76 32.46 -33.36 2.76
N PRO A 77 32.58 -32.51 1.72
CA PRO A 77 33.03 -32.91 0.40
C PRO A 77 34.56 -33.10 0.31
N ASP A 78 34.95 -33.90 -0.66
CA ASP A 78 36.31 -34.38 -0.97
C ASP A 78 37.35 -33.27 -1.22
N GLY A 79 38.60 -33.58 -0.86
CA GLY A 79 39.77 -32.77 -1.20
C GLY A 79 41.04 -33.22 -0.49
N SER A 80 41.66 -34.29 -1.00
CA SER A 80 42.99 -34.76 -0.61
C SER A 80 44.09 -33.72 -0.88
N GLN A 81 44.98 -33.47 0.10
CA GLN A 81 46.44 -33.48 -0.10
C GLN A 81 47.22 -33.33 1.23
N THR A 82 47.98 -34.38 1.54
CA THR A 82 49.32 -34.43 2.20
C THR A 82 49.54 -33.93 3.64
N ALA A 83 50.07 -34.88 4.43
CA ALA A 83 50.61 -34.85 5.80
C ALA A 83 51.94 -34.05 5.95
N PRO A 84 52.72 -34.19 7.05
CA PRO A 84 52.44 -34.13 8.51
C PRO A 84 53.41 -33.15 9.24
N GLY A 85 53.17 -32.82 10.51
CA GLY A 85 54.16 -32.04 11.28
C GLY A 85 53.84 -31.78 12.76
N THR A 86 54.06 -32.82 13.57
CA THR A 86 54.63 -32.81 14.94
C THR A 86 54.74 -31.52 15.78
N ALA A 87 54.22 -31.68 17.00
CA ALA A 87 54.90 -31.50 18.30
C ALA A 87 54.95 -30.10 18.97
N GLY A 88 54.27 -30.05 20.11
CA GLY A 88 54.96 -29.83 21.39
C GLY A 88 54.97 -28.41 21.96
N PRO A 89 55.17 -28.27 23.28
CA PRO A 89 54.29 -27.47 24.12
C PRO A 89 55.02 -26.33 24.88
N ASP A 90 54.26 -25.73 25.81
CA ASP A 90 54.67 -25.09 27.06
C ASP A 90 54.64 -23.55 27.20
N ALA A 91 53.86 -23.19 28.24
CA ALA A 91 54.20 -22.33 29.37
C ALA A 91 54.08 -20.80 29.28
N ALA A 92 53.27 -20.30 30.24
CA ALA A 92 53.52 -19.16 31.14
C ALA A 92 53.53 -17.76 30.50
N GLU A 93 53.11 -16.65 31.11
CA GLU A 93 52.64 -16.26 32.44
C GLU A 93 52.23 -14.76 32.32
N ARG A 94 51.56 -14.20 33.34
CA ARG A 94 51.51 -12.75 33.72
C ARG A 94 50.59 -11.83 32.89
N SER A 95 49.74 -10.93 33.43
CA SER A 95 49.63 -10.26 34.74
C SER A 95 48.23 -9.64 34.96
N ALA A 96 47.80 -9.51 36.23
CA ALA A 96 46.71 -8.64 36.73
C ALA A 96 47.15 -7.13 36.79
N PRO A 97 46.39 -6.08 37.24
CA PRO A 97 45.21 -6.07 38.17
C PRO A 97 44.08 -4.99 37.99
N MET A 98 42.96 -5.20 38.74
CA MET A 98 41.96 -4.35 39.47
C MET A 98 41.89 -2.79 39.30
N PRO A 99 40.79 -2.06 39.67
CA PRO A 99 39.76 -2.38 40.68
C PRO A 99 38.28 -2.08 40.36
N SER A 100 37.42 -2.56 41.28
CA SER A 100 35.95 -2.55 41.31
C SER A 100 35.35 -1.33 42.01
N SER A 101 34.14 -0.93 41.60
CA SER A 101 33.19 -0.14 42.40
C SER A 101 31.76 -0.67 42.18
N SER A 102 31.02 -0.86 43.26
CA SER A 102 29.65 -1.38 43.28
C SER A 102 28.64 -0.24 43.48
N PRO A 103 27.54 -0.13 42.72
CA PRO A 103 26.48 0.84 43.00
C PRO A 103 25.33 0.26 43.86
N GLN A 104 24.78 1.12 44.72
CA GLN A 104 23.63 0.89 45.63
C GLN A 104 22.28 0.63 44.92
N PRO A 105 21.30 0.01 45.60
CA PRO A 105 19.97 -0.27 45.04
C PRO A 105 19.03 0.95 45.00
N PRO A 106 18.12 1.03 44.01
CA PRO A 106 17.20 2.16 43.83
C PRO A 106 15.94 2.10 44.73
N PRO A 107 15.22 3.23 44.91
CA PRO A 107 14.06 3.33 45.79
C PRO A 107 12.80 2.57 45.28
N PRO A 108 11.87 2.20 46.19
CA PRO A 108 10.80 1.22 45.95
C PRO A 108 9.78 1.54 44.86
N ALA A 109 9.66 2.79 44.41
CA ALA A 109 8.76 3.14 43.29
C ALA A 109 9.26 2.59 41.93
N GLN A 110 10.57 2.33 41.78
CA GLN A 110 11.14 1.72 40.58
C GLN A 110 10.99 0.19 40.56
N LEU A 111 10.62 -0.43 41.69
CA LEU A 111 10.47 -1.88 41.80
C LEU A 111 9.21 -2.39 41.09
N LEU A 112 8.11 -1.62 41.09
CA LEU A 112 6.85 -2.04 40.44
C LEU A 112 6.97 -2.07 38.91
N GLY A 113 7.63 -1.08 38.31
CA GLY A 113 7.88 -1.04 36.85
C GLY A 113 8.82 -2.16 36.39
N ALA A 114 9.88 -2.43 37.16
CA ALA A 114 10.80 -3.52 36.89
C ALA A 114 10.17 -4.91 37.09
N LEU A 115 9.25 -5.07 38.05
CA LEU A 115 8.50 -6.31 38.28
C LEU A 115 7.52 -6.60 37.14
N HIS A 116 6.87 -5.59 36.55
CA HIS A 116 6.02 -5.77 35.37
C HIS A 116 6.83 -6.12 34.12
N ALA A 117 8.00 -5.50 33.92
CA ALA A 117 8.93 -5.87 32.84
C ALA A 117 9.51 -7.28 33.00
N ALA A 118 9.85 -7.69 34.22
CA ALA A 118 10.35 -9.03 34.53
C ALA A 118 9.26 -10.12 34.52
N ALA A 119 7.99 -9.77 34.71
CA ALA A 119 6.85 -10.67 34.53
C ALA A 119 6.50 -10.85 33.03
N ALA A 120 6.65 -9.78 32.23
CA ALA A 120 6.51 -9.82 30.77
C ALA A 120 7.63 -10.63 30.11
N ALA A 121 8.87 -10.52 30.60
CA ALA A 121 10.03 -11.26 30.08
C ALA A 121 9.95 -12.78 30.36
N ARG A 122 9.33 -13.20 31.47
CA ARG A 122 9.17 -14.62 31.83
C ARG A 122 8.07 -15.36 31.06
N SER A 123 7.31 -14.65 30.22
CA SER A 123 6.20 -15.21 29.44
C SER A 123 6.49 -15.24 27.93
N ALA A 124 7.72 -14.90 27.52
CA ALA A 124 8.16 -14.94 26.12
C ALA A 124 8.60 -16.38 25.74
N PRO A 125 8.25 -16.89 24.56
CA PRO A 125 8.85 -18.13 24.07
C PRO A 125 10.37 -17.96 23.91
N GLU A 126 11.09 -19.07 24.12
CA GLU A 126 12.53 -19.43 24.08
C GLU A 126 13.42 -18.82 22.97
N PHE A 127 13.25 -17.55 22.59
CA PHE A 127 14.07 -16.89 21.57
C PHE A 127 15.28 -16.13 22.13
N ALA A 128 15.48 -16.13 23.45
CA ALA A 128 16.57 -15.41 24.09
C ALA A 128 17.89 -16.20 24.16
N GLU A 129 17.88 -17.53 23.95
CA GLU A 129 19.07 -18.37 24.19
C GLU A 129 19.89 -18.70 22.93
N LEU A 130 19.41 -18.39 21.72
CA LEU A 130 20.07 -18.80 20.46
C LEU A 130 21.11 -17.82 19.88
N GLY A 131 21.57 -16.82 20.64
CA GLY A 131 22.56 -15.84 20.14
C GLY A 131 23.61 -15.37 21.14
N ALA A 132 23.64 -15.93 22.36
CA ALA A 132 24.52 -15.46 23.41
C ALA A 132 25.94 -16.05 23.33
N GLU A 133 26.53 -16.13 22.14
CA GLU A 133 27.99 -16.27 21.99
C GLU A 133 28.51 -15.29 20.93
N GLY A 134 28.94 -14.12 21.43
CA GLY A 134 30.02 -13.33 20.85
C GLY A 134 29.75 -12.57 19.54
N ARG A 135 29.24 -11.34 19.65
CA ARG A 135 29.70 -10.15 18.90
C ARG A 135 29.09 -8.90 19.54
N ARG A 136 29.93 -7.95 19.98
CA ARG A 136 29.47 -6.63 20.47
C ARG A 136 29.36 -5.68 19.27
N GLY A 137 28.13 -5.32 18.89
CA GLY A 137 27.85 -4.22 17.96
C GLY A 137 28.10 -2.83 18.60
N GLY A 138 28.34 -1.82 17.76
CA GLY A 138 28.66 -0.45 18.16
C GLY A 138 27.48 0.33 18.77
N PRO A 139 27.71 1.57 19.26
CA PRO A 139 26.69 2.37 19.92
C PRO A 139 25.59 2.80 18.92
N GLY A 140 24.40 2.19 19.01
CA GLY A 140 23.23 2.55 18.20
C GLY A 140 22.20 1.44 17.95
N ASP A 141 22.56 0.17 18.12
CA ASP A 141 21.75 -0.98 17.65
C ASP A 141 20.75 -1.57 18.65
N GLY A 142 20.49 -0.89 19.78
CA GLY A 142 19.56 -1.37 20.79
C GLY A 142 18.11 -1.44 20.29
N ALA A 143 17.42 -2.55 20.58
CA ALA A 143 16.02 -2.79 20.24
C ALA A 143 15.18 -3.16 21.47
N LEU A 144 13.98 -2.61 21.59
CA LEU A 144 12.98 -2.91 22.61
C LEU A 144 11.81 -3.71 22.00
N PRO A 145 11.43 -4.87 22.55
CA PRO A 145 10.26 -5.62 22.08
C PRO A 145 8.95 -4.92 22.52
N VAL A 146 8.05 -4.69 21.57
CA VAL A 146 6.71 -4.11 21.76
C VAL A 146 5.66 -5.09 21.25
N ARG A 147 4.48 -5.15 21.88
CA ARG A 147 3.37 -6.03 21.47
C ARG A 147 2.29 -5.20 20.78
N VAL A 148 1.85 -5.64 19.60
CA VAL A 148 0.74 -5.03 18.85
C VAL A 148 -0.50 -5.93 18.98
N PRO A 149 -1.75 -5.44 18.82
CA PRO A 149 -2.98 -6.24 18.71
C PRO A 149 -3.48 -6.39 17.26
N GLU A 150 -4.25 -7.44 17.00
CA GLU A 150 -4.89 -7.75 15.71
C GLU A 150 -6.43 -7.77 15.83
N GLU A 151 -7.17 -7.44 14.74
CA GLU A 151 -8.64 -7.54 14.72
C GLU A 151 -9.12 -9.01 14.65
N LYS A 152 -10.29 -9.29 15.25
CA LYS A 152 -10.88 -10.65 15.20
C LYS A 152 -11.34 -11.02 13.79
N ALA A 153 -11.02 -12.23 13.35
CA ALA A 153 -11.41 -12.73 12.02
C ALA A 153 -12.93 -13.00 11.90
N LEU A 154 -13.56 -13.51 12.96
CA LEU A 154 -15.02 -13.76 13.01
C LEU A 154 -15.82 -12.55 13.51
N GLY A 155 -15.16 -11.51 14.02
CA GLY A 155 -15.78 -10.26 14.46
C GLY A 155 -17.05 -10.45 15.30
N GLN A 156 -18.17 -9.88 14.83
CA GLN A 156 -19.48 -9.98 15.48
C GLN A 156 -20.23 -11.30 15.19
N ASP A 157 -19.83 -12.04 14.16
CA ASP A 157 -20.50 -13.27 13.72
C ASP A 157 -20.12 -14.49 14.58
N GLU A 158 -19.04 -14.40 15.37
CA GLU A 158 -18.61 -15.43 16.34
C GLU A 158 -19.80 -15.95 17.19
N LEU A 159 -20.62 -15.04 17.73
CA LEU A 159 -21.80 -15.39 18.53
C LEU A 159 -22.90 -16.07 17.71
N ARG A 160 -23.10 -15.65 16.46
CA ARG A 160 -24.13 -16.20 15.56
C ARG A 160 -23.72 -17.60 15.09
N ILE A 161 -22.45 -17.80 14.77
CA ILE A 161 -21.87 -19.12 14.44
C ILE A 161 -21.99 -20.06 15.65
N GLY A 162 -21.64 -19.58 16.85
CA GLY A 162 -21.81 -20.35 18.09
C GLY A 162 -23.27 -20.76 18.34
N ARG A 163 -24.24 -19.86 18.06
CA ARG A 163 -25.68 -20.18 18.13
C ARG A 163 -26.10 -21.20 17.09
N ALA A 164 -25.62 -21.09 15.85
CA ALA A 164 -25.90 -22.03 14.77
C ALA A 164 -25.42 -23.45 15.11
N LEU A 165 -24.21 -23.57 15.65
CA LEU A 165 -23.60 -24.85 16.03
C LEU A 165 -24.16 -25.44 17.33
N ARG A 166 -24.90 -24.67 18.14
CA ARG A 166 -25.50 -25.14 19.40
C ARG A 166 -26.40 -26.37 19.22
N LEU A 167 -26.99 -26.55 18.03
CA LEU A 167 -27.78 -27.73 17.68
C LEU A 167 -27.00 -29.05 17.75
N LEU A 168 -25.68 -29.00 17.62
CA LEU A 168 -24.80 -30.17 17.76
C LEU A 168 -24.59 -30.58 19.22
N LYS A 169 -24.89 -29.72 20.20
CA LYS A 169 -24.72 -30.00 21.64
C LYS A 169 -25.89 -30.83 22.16
N GLN A 170 -25.93 -32.10 21.77
CA GLN A 170 -26.97 -33.04 22.20
C GLN A 170 -26.39 -34.04 23.22
N PRO A 171 -27.07 -34.27 24.35
CA PRO A 171 -26.69 -35.33 25.27
C PRO A 171 -27.13 -36.69 24.74
N GLN A 172 -26.26 -37.70 24.88
CA GLN A 172 -26.57 -39.10 24.59
C GLN A 172 -26.25 -39.96 25.83
N PRO A 173 -27.08 -40.96 26.16
CA PRO A 173 -26.77 -41.91 27.22
C PRO A 173 -25.46 -42.65 26.90
N GLY A 174 -24.49 -42.61 27.83
CA GLY A 174 -23.24 -43.34 27.69
C GLY A 174 -23.45 -44.84 27.88
N PRO A 175 -22.88 -45.71 27.03
CA PRO A 175 -23.10 -47.15 27.13
C PRO A 175 -22.35 -47.80 28.32
N LEU A 176 -21.25 -47.18 28.78
CA LEU A 176 -20.31 -47.80 29.73
C LEU A 176 -20.27 -47.12 31.10
N LYS A 177 -20.52 -45.81 31.15
CA LYS A 177 -20.45 -45.03 32.40
C LYS A 177 -21.85 -44.83 32.96
N ARG A 178 -22.10 -45.25 34.20
CA ARG A 178 -23.32 -44.94 34.94
C ARG A 178 -23.03 -43.90 36.01
N GLU A 179 -23.99 -43.03 36.26
CA GLU A 179 -23.97 -42.02 37.33
C GLU A 179 -25.10 -42.28 38.32
N PHE A 180 -24.91 -41.74 39.52
CA PHE A 180 -25.90 -41.79 40.59
C PHE A 180 -27.13 -40.96 40.20
N ASP A 181 -28.32 -41.55 40.30
CA ASP A 181 -29.57 -40.83 40.13
C ASP A 181 -30.07 -40.43 41.53
N GLU A 182 -29.74 -39.20 41.94
CA GLU A 182 -30.01 -38.69 43.29
C GLU A 182 -31.50 -38.74 43.61
N ASP A 183 -32.34 -38.24 42.69
CA ASP A 183 -33.79 -38.15 42.87
C ASP A 183 -34.41 -39.55 42.92
N ALA A 184 -34.08 -40.43 41.96
CA ALA A 184 -34.62 -41.78 41.92
C ALA A 184 -34.13 -42.65 43.09
N THR A 185 -32.90 -42.41 43.56
CA THR A 185 -32.40 -43.06 44.78
C THR A 185 -33.15 -42.57 46.01
N ALA A 186 -33.35 -41.26 46.15
CA ALA A 186 -34.09 -40.70 47.28
C ALA A 186 -35.55 -41.22 47.32
N GLU A 187 -36.20 -41.33 46.16
CA GLU A 187 -37.55 -41.88 46.02
C GLU A 187 -37.59 -43.38 46.35
N ALA A 188 -36.69 -44.19 45.80
CA ALA A 188 -36.61 -45.62 46.12
C ALA A 188 -36.30 -45.86 47.60
N MET A 189 -35.43 -45.05 48.21
CA MET A 189 -35.14 -45.11 49.65
C MET A 189 -36.36 -44.72 50.50
N ALA A 190 -37.12 -43.71 50.07
CA ALA A 190 -38.33 -43.28 50.76
C ALA A 190 -39.45 -44.33 50.70
N GLU A 191 -39.58 -45.02 49.56
CA GLU A 191 -40.60 -46.06 49.36
C GLU A 191 -40.25 -47.39 50.05
N THR A 192 -38.98 -47.81 50.01
CA THR A 192 -38.56 -49.14 50.46
C THR A 192 -37.98 -49.16 51.88
N GLY A 193 -37.50 -48.02 52.38
CA GLY A 193 -36.79 -47.90 53.66
C GLY A 193 -35.37 -48.50 53.66
N LEU A 194 -34.86 -48.92 52.49
CA LEU A 194 -33.53 -49.49 52.31
C LEU A 194 -32.65 -48.54 51.49
N PRO A 195 -31.32 -48.49 51.71
CA PRO A 195 -30.40 -47.62 50.98
C PRO A 195 -30.07 -48.19 49.57
N ASP A 196 -31.08 -48.30 48.72
CA ASP A 196 -30.92 -48.81 47.35
C ASP A 196 -30.50 -47.70 46.38
N VAL A 197 -29.26 -47.78 45.91
CA VAL A 197 -28.66 -46.81 44.98
C VAL A 197 -29.14 -47.05 43.55
N VAL A 198 -29.95 -46.12 43.03
CA VAL A 198 -30.38 -46.12 41.63
C VAL A 198 -29.31 -45.44 40.78
N THR A 199 -28.89 -46.11 39.72
CA THR A 199 -27.94 -45.56 38.74
C THR A 199 -28.59 -45.41 37.38
N ARG A 200 -28.25 -44.32 36.70
CA ARG A 200 -28.65 -44.06 35.31
C ARG A 200 -27.43 -43.96 34.41
N PRO A 201 -27.53 -44.23 33.09
CA PRO A 201 -26.42 -44.01 32.18
C PRO A 201 -25.99 -42.53 32.21
N ALA A 202 -24.69 -42.28 32.42
CA ALA A 202 -24.15 -40.93 32.45
C ALA A 202 -24.34 -40.27 31.09
N ARG A 203 -24.80 -39.02 31.06
CA ARG A 203 -24.98 -38.29 29.80
C ARG A 203 -23.62 -37.87 29.26
N GLN A 204 -23.30 -38.31 28.05
CA GLN A 204 -22.10 -37.90 27.34
C GLN A 204 -22.44 -37.13 26.07
N ARG A 205 -21.43 -36.50 25.48
CA ARG A 205 -21.54 -35.88 24.16
C ARG A 205 -21.48 -36.98 23.10
N TRP A 206 -22.30 -36.81 22.08
CA TRP A 206 -22.54 -37.83 21.04
C TRP A 206 -21.53 -37.84 19.90
N LEU A 207 -20.79 -36.74 19.69
CA LEU A 207 -19.78 -36.59 18.64
C LEU A 207 -18.38 -36.31 19.21
N ASP A 208 -17.37 -36.85 18.52
CA ASP A 208 -15.99 -36.37 18.56
C ASP A 208 -15.74 -35.44 17.36
N LEU A 209 -14.77 -34.55 17.45
CA LEU A 209 -14.40 -33.63 16.36
C LEU A 209 -12.93 -33.83 15.98
N THR A 210 -12.69 -33.99 14.68
CA THR A 210 -11.35 -33.86 14.10
C THR A 210 -11.32 -32.63 13.19
N LEU A 211 -10.53 -31.63 13.58
CA LEU A 211 -10.32 -30.40 12.84
C LEU A 211 -9.01 -30.49 12.03
N LEU A 212 -9.12 -30.51 10.71
CA LEU A 212 -7.98 -30.55 9.79
C LEU A 212 -7.75 -29.16 9.21
N ILE A 213 -6.60 -28.55 9.50
CA ILE A 213 -6.28 -27.18 9.04
C ILE A 213 -5.18 -27.29 8.00
N ASP A 214 -5.46 -26.85 6.77
CA ASP A 214 -4.46 -26.81 5.69
C ASP A 214 -3.25 -25.95 6.10
N ASP A 215 -2.05 -26.52 5.93
CA ASP A 215 -0.78 -25.94 6.40
C ASP A 215 -0.02 -25.15 5.32
N GLY A 216 -0.66 -24.92 4.17
CA GLY A 216 -0.11 -24.14 3.07
C GLY A 216 0.29 -22.72 3.44
N ILE A 217 1.20 -22.12 2.66
CA ILE A 217 1.69 -20.75 2.90
C ILE A 217 0.55 -19.72 2.82
N SER A 218 -0.41 -19.90 1.91
CA SER A 218 -1.59 -19.05 1.77
C SER A 218 -2.55 -19.12 2.97
N MET A 219 -2.52 -20.24 3.71
CA MET A 219 -3.30 -20.41 4.95
C MET A 219 -2.78 -19.56 6.12
N LEU A 220 -1.63 -18.91 5.98
CA LEU A 220 -1.16 -17.93 6.99
C LEU A 220 -2.08 -16.73 7.09
N LEU A 221 -2.71 -16.32 5.98
CA LEU A 221 -3.76 -15.28 6.01
C LEU A 221 -4.97 -15.75 6.83
N TRP A 222 -5.29 -17.04 6.81
CA TRP A 222 -6.51 -17.61 7.40
C TRP A 222 -6.28 -18.27 8.76
N ARG A 223 -5.06 -18.24 9.28
CA ARG A 223 -4.73 -18.90 10.54
C ARG A 223 -5.51 -18.36 11.73
N ARG A 224 -5.75 -17.04 11.78
CA ARG A 224 -6.56 -16.42 12.84
C ARG A 224 -7.99 -16.95 12.81
N LEU A 225 -8.61 -16.98 11.62
CA LEU A 225 -9.92 -17.60 11.40
C LEU A 225 -9.94 -19.05 11.91
N ALA A 226 -8.95 -19.86 11.55
CA ALA A 226 -8.86 -21.25 11.99
C ALA A 226 -8.72 -21.37 13.54
N SER A 227 -7.92 -20.49 14.16
CA SER A 227 -7.75 -20.46 15.62
C SER A 227 -9.01 -20.00 16.36
N GLU A 228 -9.74 -19.01 15.83
CA GLU A 228 -10.98 -18.51 16.42
C GLU A 228 -12.10 -19.54 16.28
N LEU A 229 -12.21 -20.20 15.13
CA LEU A 229 -13.14 -21.32 14.92
C LEU A 229 -12.84 -22.47 15.87
N ARG A 230 -11.56 -22.86 16.03
CA ARG A 230 -11.15 -23.86 17.01
C ARG A 230 -11.58 -23.46 18.43
N ALA A 231 -11.24 -22.25 18.86
CA ALA A 231 -11.59 -21.75 20.19
C ALA A 231 -13.11 -21.62 20.41
N LEU A 232 -13.88 -21.34 19.35
CA LEU A 232 -15.34 -21.36 19.38
C LEU A 232 -15.87 -22.78 19.55
N LEU A 233 -15.36 -23.75 18.79
CA LEU A 233 -15.77 -25.16 18.86
C LEU A 233 -15.41 -25.79 20.21
N GLU A 234 -14.25 -25.45 20.78
CA GLU A 234 -13.85 -25.82 22.15
C GLU A 234 -14.81 -25.24 23.20
N ARG A 235 -15.11 -23.93 23.14
CA ARG A 235 -16.04 -23.26 24.07
C ARG A 235 -17.49 -23.73 23.95
N LEU A 236 -17.92 -24.17 22.76
CA LEU A 236 -19.27 -24.68 22.54
C LEU A 236 -19.57 -25.88 23.44
N GLY A 237 -18.55 -26.72 23.69
CA GLY A 237 -18.66 -27.92 24.51
C GLY A 237 -19.65 -28.95 23.95
N ALA A 238 -19.77 -29.01 22.62
CA ALA A 238 -20.62 -29.97 21.90
C ALA A 238 -19.95 -31.33 21.69
N PHE A 239 -18.62 -31.37 21.67
CA PHE A 239 -17.82 -32.56 21.32
C PHE A 239 -17.18 -33.21 22.54
N ARG A 240 -17.12 -34.55 22.56
CA ARG A 240 -16.50 -35.33 23.64
C ARG A 240 -14.99 -35.13 23.63
N ASP A 241 -14.36 -35.33 22.47
CA ASP A 241 -12.97 -34.98 22.21
C ASP A 241 -12.82 -34.06 20.98
N ILE A 242 -11.78 -33.23 20.97
CA ILE A 242 -11.43 -32.35 19.84
C ILE A 242 -9.96 -32.55 19.48
N ARG A 243 -9.72 -33.17 18.34
CA ARG A 243 -8.38 -33.39 17.77
C ARG A 243 -8.11 -32.37 16.67
N VAL A 244 -6.90 -31.80 16.65
CA VAL A 244 -6.51 -30.77 15.67
C VAL A 244 -5.24 -31.20 14.97
N HIS A 245 -5.26 -31.25 13.64
CA HIS A 245 -4.11 -31.63 12.82
C HIS A 245 -3.84 -30.62 11.71
N GLY A 246 -2.56 -30.45 11.37
CA GLY A 246 -2.18 -29.77 10.14
C GLY A 246 -2.41 -30.69 8.94
N LEU A 247 -2.87 -30.16 7.82
CA LEU A 247 -3.03 -30.89 6.58
C LEU A 247 -1.99 -30.40 5.57
N ASP A 248 -0.98 -31.22 5.30
CA ASP A 248 0.05 -30.93 4.31
C ASP A 248 -0.46 -31.27 2.91
N THR A 249 -0.85 -30.22 2.19
CA THR A 249 -1.36 -30.29 0.81
C THR A 249 -0.30 -29.95 -0.23
N ARG A 250 0.95 -29.68 0.21
CA ARG A 250 2.10 -29.30 -0.64
C ARG A 250 2.92 -30.50 -1.10
N SER A 251 2.89 -31.59 -0.33
CA SER A 251 3.59 -32.83 -0.65
C SER A 251 3.40 -33.27 -2.11
N ALA A 252 4.51 -33.57 -2.78
CA ALA A 252 4.52 -33.96 -4.18
C ALA A 252 3.95 -35.37 -4.41
N THR A 253 3.78 -36.20 -3.37
CA THR A 253 3.41 -37.62 -3.51
C THR A 253 2.03 -37.97 -2.97
N ALA A 254 1.68 -37.55 -1.75
CA ALA A 254 0.37 -37.80 -1.13
C ALA A 254 0.03 -36.74 -0.07
N PRO A 255 -1.27 -36.49 0.22
CA PRO A 255 -1.64 -35.67 1.36
C PRO A 255 -1.17 -36.32 2.66
N LEU A 256 -0.60 -35.54 3.56
CA LEU A 256 -0.14 -35.99 4.87
C LEU A 256 -0.76 -35.12 5.97
N LEU A 257 -0.79 -35.64 7.18
CA LEU A 257 -1.21 -34.91 8.36
C LEU A 257 -0.01 -34.55 9.22
N ARG A 258 -0.04 -33.42 9.90
CA ARG A 258 0.91 -33.05 10.95
C ARG A 258 0.21 -33.12 12.29
N ALA A 259 0.90 -33.64 13.30
CA ALA A 259 0.36 -33.68 14.66
C ALA A 259 -0.07 -32.29 15.17
N ARG A 260 0.62 -31.22 14.72
CA ARG A 260 0.28 -29.82 15.02
C ARG A 260 0.26 -28.99 13.73
N PRO A 261 -0.78 -28.16 13.50
CA PRO A 261 -0.83 -27.26 12.34
C PRO A 261 0.31 -26.23 12.34
N PHE A 262 0.85 -25.92 11.16
CA PHE A 262 1.91 -24.91 10.93
C PHE A 262 3.24 -25.16 11.67
N ASP A 263 3.43 -26.33 12.29
CA ASP A 263 4.70 -26.73 12.90
C ASP A 263 5.49 -27.62 11.92
N PRO A 264 6.57 -27.11 11.30
CA PRO A 264 7.33 -27.87 10.33
C PRO A 264 8.06 -29.08 10.94
N HIS A 265 8.31 -29.07 12.26
CA HIS A 265 9.00 -30.14 12.99
C HIS A 265 8.05 -31.17 13.60
N ALA A 266 6.74 -30.92 13.57
CA ALA A 266 5.76 -31.87 14.06
C ALA A 266 5.78 -33.19 13.26
N PRO A 267 5.61 -34.34 13.94
CA PRO A 267 5.60 -35.64 13.27
C PRO A 267 4.47 -35.73 12.23
N LEU A 268 4.80 -36.35 11.10
CA LEU A 268 3.87 -36.61 10.01
C LEU A 268 3.06 -37.89 10.30
N LEU A 269 1.76 -37.81 10.05
CA LEU A 269 0.77 -38.85 10.26
C LEU A 269 0.07 -39.18 8.93
N SER A 270 -0.39 -40.41 8.80
CA SER A 270 -1.18 -40.85 7.65
C SER A 270 -2.60 -40.27 7.73
N PRO A 271 -3.22 -39.82 6.61
CA PRO A 271 -4.64 -39.46 6.56
C PRO A 271 -5.60 -40.53 7.10
N ALA A 272 -5.17 -41.79 7.12
CA ALA A 272 -5.93 -42.89 7.69
C ALA A 272 -6.09 -42.79 9.23
N SER A 273 -5.28 -42.01 9.94
CA SER A 273 -5.39 -41.86 11.41
C SER A 273 -6.64 -41.10 11.86
N VAL A 274 -7.31 -40.42 10.93
CA VAL A 274 -8.57 -39.68 11.17
C VAL A 274 -9.80 -40.58 11.00
N ALA A 275 -9.63 -41.75 10.39
CA ALA A 275 -10.72 -42.69 10.17
C ALA A 275 -11.30 -43.18 11.51
N ASP A 276 -12.62 -43.16 11.61
CA ASP A 276 -13.38 -43.65 12.76
C ASP A 276 -14.48 -44.59 12.26
N PRO A 277 -14.26 -45.92 12.34
CA PRO A 277 -15.24 -46.91 11.91
C PRO A 277 -16.56 -46.86 12.69
N SER A 278 -16.59 -46.23 13.87
CA SER A 278 -17.81 -46.10 14.67
C SER A 278 -18.76 -45.02 14.14
N GLY A 279 -18.28 -44.14 13.26
CA GLY A 279 -19.03 -43.01 12.70
C GLY A 279 -19.37 -41.91 13.72
N GLY A 280 -18.74 -41.93 14.92
CA GLY A 280 -18.93 -40.93 15.97
C GLY A 280 -18.10 -39.66 15.78
N THR A 281 -17.15 -39.67 14.85
CA THR A 281 -16.26 -38.53 14.58
C THR A 281 -16.79 -37.66 13.44
N LEU A 282 -16.99 -36.37 13.72
CA LEU A 282 -17.20 -35.32 12.72
C LEU A 282 -15.84 -34.82 12.23
N VAL A 283 -15.65 -34.78 10.91
CA VAL A 283 -14.42 -34.25 10.29
C VAL A 283 -14.71 -32.90 9.66
N LEU A 284 -13.97 -31.87 10.07
CA LEU A 284 -14.07 -30.53 9.52
C LEU A 284 -12.73 -30.09 8.95
N VAL A 285 -12.67 -29.84 7.64
CA VAL A 285 -11.46 -29.41 6.93
C VAL A 285 -11.50 -27.92 6.68
N ILE A 286 -10.54 -27.15 7.18
CA ILE A 286 -10.40 -25.72 6.91
C ILE A 286 -9.29 -25.53 5.87
N SER A 287 -9.64 -25.00 4.70
CA SER A 287 -8.68 -24.79 3.60
C SER A 287 -9.08 -23.65 2.67
N ASP A 288 -8.09 -23.07 1.99
CA ASP A 288 -8.25 -22.13 0.88
C ASP A 288 -8.20 -22.82 -0.50
N GLY A 289 -7.96 -24.13 -0.56
CA GLY A 289 -7.98 -24.92 -1.79
C GLY A 289 -6.81 -24.70 -2.74
N VAL A 290 -5.70 -24.12 -2.29
CA VAL A 290 -4.58 -23.72 -3.17
C VAL A 290 -3.54 -24.83 -3.33
N GLY A 291 -3.41 -25.72 -2.34
CA GLY A 291 -2.42 -26.79 -2.32
C GLY A 291 -2.45 -27.73 -3.53
N ALA A 292 -1.30 -28.30 -3.89
CA ALA A 292 -1.15 -29.19 -5.06
C ALA A 292 -2.05 -30.44 -4.97
N CYS A 293 -2.21 -31.00 -3.77
CA CYS A 293 -3.08 -32.15 -3.54
C CYS A 293 -4.57 -31.87 -3.81
N TRP A 294 -5.02 -30.61 -3.73
CA TRP A 294 -6.39 -30.22 -4.12
C TRP A 294 -6.54 -30.23 -5.65
N ARG A 295 -5.59 -29.65 -6.37
CA ARG A 295 -5.60 -29.54 -7.84
C ARG A 295 -5.52 -30.89 -8.54
N ASP A 296 -4.66 -31.77 -8.05
CA ASP A 296 -4.43 -33.08 -8.65
C ASP A 296 -5.44 -34.14 -8.18
N GLY A 297 -6.45 -33.75 -7.37
CA GLY A 297 -7.51 -34.64 -6.90
C GLY A 297 -7.11 -35.64 -5.81
N ARG A 298 -5.84 -35.69 -5.39
CA ARG A 298 -5.35 -36.66 -4.40
C ARG A 298 -5.98 -36.49 -3.02
N LEU A 299 -6.31 -35.25 -2.63
CA LEU A 299 -7.01 -35.01 -1.37
C LEU A 299 -8.48 -35.43 -1.43
N ARG A 300 -9.12 -35.41 -2.59
CA ARG A 300 -10.52 -35.87 -2.76
C ARG A 300 -10.67 -37.33 -2.33
N THR A 301 -9.71 -38.20 -2.65
CA THR A 301 -9.75 -39.60 -2.22
C THR A 301 -9.73 -39.75 -0.68
N ALA A 302 -8.99 -38.90 0.03
CA ALA A 302 -8.97 -38.89 1.49
C ALA A 302 -10.30 -38.37 2.06
N LEU A 303 -10.84 -37.27 1.49
CA LEU A 303 -12.13 -36.70 1.86
C LEU A 303 -13.28 -37.69 1.69
N GLU A 304 -13.35 -38.37 0.55
CA GLU A 304 -14.37 -39.39 0.30
C GLU A 304 -14.29 -40.54 1.31
N ARG A 305 -13.08 -40.95 1.70
CA ARG A 305 -12.91 -41.99 2.71
C ARG A 305 -13.45 -41.55 4.07
N TRP A 306 -13.18 -40.32 4.51
CA TRP A 306 -13.71 -39.78 5.76
C TRP A 306 -15.24 -39.60 5.69
N ALA A 307 -15.73 -39.08 4.56
CA ALA A 307 -17.14 -38.81 4.31
C ALA A 307 -18.02 -40.07 4.25
N ARG A 308 -17.46 -41.23 3.90
CA ARG A 308 -18.13 -42.54 3.99
C ARG A 308 -18.25 -43.09 5.41
N GLN A 309 -17.47 -42.57 6.36
CA GLN A 309 -17.45 -43.08 7.73
C GLN A 309 -18.28 -42.21 8.67
N GLY A 310 -18.32 -40.90 8.43
CA GLY A 310 -19.07 -39.97 9.26
C GLY A 310 -19.24 -38.59 8.61
N PRO A 311 -19.90 -37.66 9.32
CA PRO A 311 -20.15 -36.32 8.81
C PRO A 311 -18.85 -35.60 8.51
N THR A 312 -18.63 -35.27 7.23
CA THR A 312 -17.43 -34.58 6.77
C THR A 312 -17.83 -33.30 6.05
N ALA A 313 -17.17 -32.18 6.36
CA ALA A 313 -17.40 -30.92 5.65
C ALA A 313 -16.08 -30.18 5.41
N ILE A 314 -16.04 -29.37 4.35
CA ILE A 314 -14.98 -28.42 4.10
C ILE A 314 -15.51 -27.05 4.51
N MET A 315 -14.78 -26.32 5.34
CA MET A 315 -14.98 -24.90 5.56
C MET A 315 -13.96 -24.14 4.69
N HIS A 316 -14.46 -23.53 3.63
CA HIS A 316 -13.61 -22.83 2.69
C HIS A 316 -13.25 -21.46 3.28
N ALA A 317 -11.95 -21.19 3.41
CA ALA A 317 -11.45 -19.96 4.00
C ALA A 317 -11.65 -18.72 3.08
N LEU A 318 -11.69 -18.93 1.76
CA LEU A 318 -12.01 -17.88 0.79
C LEU A 318 -13.53 -17.63 0.75
N PRO A 319 -13.99 -16.40 0.48
CA PRO A 319 -15.39 -16.13 0.20
C PRO A 319 -15.87 -16.85 -1.07
N ALA A 320 -17.18 -17.10 -1.15
CA ALA A 320 -17.78 -17.93 -2.21
C ALA A 320 -17.43 -17.48 -3.64
N HIS A 321 -17.34 -16.17 -3.89
CA HIS A 321 -17.04 -15.63 -5.21
C HIS A 321 -15.58 -15.89 -5.69
N LEU A 322 -14.68 -16.29 -4.79
CA LEU A 322 -13.28 -16.62 -5.13
C LEU A 322 -13.03 -18.14 -5.28
N TRP A 323 -14.04 -18.99 -5.05
CA TRP A 323 -13.87 -20.45 -5.12
C TRP A 323 -13.51 -20.94 -6.53
N ASP A 324 -13.92 -20.24 -7.59
CA ASP A 324 -13.59 -20.60 -8.97
C ASP A 324 -12.09 -20.55 -9.28
N GLY A 325 -11.36 -19.69 -8.55
CA GLY A 325 -9.91 -19.57 -8.61
C GLY A 325 -9.16 -20.58 -7.73
N SER A 326 -9.87 -21.30 -6.86
CA SER A 326 -9.32 -22.38 -6.04
C SER A 326 -9.54 -23.74 -6.71
N ALA A 327 -8.96 -24.80 -6.16
CA ALA A 327 -9.23 -26.17 -6.60
C ALA A 327 -10.44 -26.81 -5.89
N ILE A 328 -11.10 -26.08 -4.99
CA ILE A 328 -12.32 -26.51 -4.28
C ILE A 328 -13.52 -25.86 -4.97
N ARG A 329 -14.10 -26.58 -5.92
CA ARG A 329 -15.34 -26.15 -6.60
C ARG A 329 -16.55 -26.78 -5.96
N SER A 330 -17.67 -26.08 -5.95
CA SER A 330 -18.92 -26.60 -5.42
C SER A 330 -20.13 -26.16 -6.23
N GLU A 331 -21.18 -26.95 -6.17
CA GLU A 331 -22.46 -26.73 -6.85
C GLU A 331 -23.59 -26.86 -5.83
N PRO A 332 -24.68 -26.08 -5.94
CA PRO A 332 -25.79 -26.15 -5.00
C PRO A 332 -26.66 -27.38 -5.22
N TRP A 333 -26.85 -28.20 -4.19
CA TRP A 333 -27.72 -29.38 -4.22
C TRP A 333 -28.69 -29.39 -3.04
N LEU A 334 -29.88 -29.96 -3.23
CA LEU A 334 -30.79 -30.24 -2.13
C LEU A 334 -30.43 -31.58 -1.50
N VAL A 335 -30.12 -31.57 -0.20
CA VAL A 335 -29.65 -32.74 0.54
C VAL A 335 -30.58 -33.06 1.69
N THR A 336 -30.92 -34.33 1.86
CA THR A 336 -31.73 -34.85 2.97
C THR A 336 -31.01 -35.98 3.69
N THR A 337 -31.02 -35.96 5.03
CA THR A 337 -30.48 -37.06 5.84
C THR A 337 -31.57 -37.83 6.57
N ARG A 338 -31.38 -39.15 6.75
CA ARG A 338 -32.32 -40.02 7.48
C ARG A 338 -31.90 -40.28 8.92
N ARG A 339 -30.64 -40.01 9.29
CA ARG A 339 -30.09 -40.28 10.63
C ARG A 339 -29.27 -39.09 11.13
N ARG A 340 -29.19 -38.93 12.44
CA ARG A 340 -28.30 -37.94 13.07
C ARG A 340 -26.86 -38.37 12.86
N GLY A 341 -25.99 -37.41 12.52
CA GLY A 341 -24.57 -37.70 12.28
C GLY A 341 -24.34 -38.74 11.18
N ALA A 342 -25.26 -38.87 10.23
CA ALA A 342 -25.13 -39.84 9.16
C ALA A 342 -23.88 -39.56 8.32
N ALA A 343 -23.17 -40.61 7.93
CA ALA A 343 -22.11 -40.53 6.92
C ALA A 343 -22.65 -39.91 5.64
N ASN A 344 -21.84 -39.09 4.99
CA ASN A 344 -22.28 -38.29 3.85
C ASN A 344 -22.75 -39.17 2.67
N ASP A 345 -22.15 -40.33 2.45
CA ASP A 345 -22.55 -41.25 1.37
C ASP A 345 -23.95 -41.86 1.56
N THR A 346 -24.54 -41.70 2.74
CA THR A 346 -25.93 -42.11 3.03
C THR A 346 -26.95 -40.98 2.86
N TRP A 347 -26.51 -39.79 2.45
CA TRP A 347 -27.40 -38.66 2.21
C TRP A 347 -28.13 -38.79 0.88
N GLU A 348 -29.38 -38.35 0.85
CA GLU A 348 -30.19 -38.28 -0.36
C GLU A 348 -29.97 -36.93 -1.03
N VAL A 349 -29.45 -36.92 -2.26
CA VAL A 349 -29.07 -35.72 -3.01
C VAL A 349 -29.97 -35.59 -4.23
N THR A 350 -30.55 -34.41 -4.41
CA THR A 350 -31.51 -34.10 -5.48
C THR A 350 -31.23 -32.73 -6.09
N ASP A 351 -31.53 -32.57 -7.37
CA ASP A 351 -31.46 -31.29 -8.06
C ASP A 351 -32.48 -30.31 -7.44
N PRO A 352 -32.09 -29.06 -7.14
CA PRO A 352 -32.98 -28.09 -6.50
C PRO A 352 -34.06 -27.49 -7.43
N LEU A 353 -33.89 -27.58 -8.75
CA LEU A 353 -34.78 -26.98 -9.75
C LEU A 353 -35.59 -28.02 -10.54
N LEU A 354 -35.04 -29.23 -10.74
CA LEU A 354 -35.66 -30.27 -11.54
C LEU A 354 -36.44 -31.31 -10.68
N PRO A 355 -37.57 -31.83 -11.17
CA PRO A 355 -38.29 -32.90 -10.47
C PRO A 355 -37.44 -34.18 -10.31
N PRO A 356 -37.71 -35.02 -9.27
CA PRO A 356 -36.97 -36.26 -9.06
C PRO A 356 -36.98 -37.15 -10.30
N GLY A 357 -35.79 -37.58 -10.76
CA GLY A 357 -35.60 -38.43 -11.93
C GLY A 357 -35.44 -37.72 -13.28
N LEU A 358 -35.53 -36.38 -13.31
CA LEU A 358 -35.31 -35.56 -14.52
C LEU A 358 -34.02 -34.69 -14.46
N GLY A 359 -33.37 -34.61 -13.31
CA GLY A 359 -32.10 -33.89 -13.11
C GLY A 359 -30.88 -34.80 -13.15
N ASP A 360 -29.69 -34.18 -13.15
CA ASP A 360 -28.42 -34.90 -13.15
C ASP A 360 -28.25 -35.70 -11.83
N GLU A 361 -27.78 -36.95 -11.93
CA GLU A 361 -27.44 -37.75 -10.74
C GLU A 361 -26.12 -37.24 -10.14
N PHE A 362 -26.12 -36.98 -8.83
CA PHE A 362 -24.89 -36.59 -8.13
C PHE A 362 -23.88 -37.74 -8.12
N ASN A 363 -22.77 -37.57 -8.83
CA ASN A 363 -21.74 -38.61 -8.94
C ASN A 363 -20.63 -38.41 -7.89
N GLY A 364 -20.60 -39.28 -6.87
CA GLY A 364 -19.58 -39.31 -5.83
C GLY A 364 -20.14 -39.27 -4.41
N VAL A 365 -19.27 -39.05 -3.41
CA VAL A 365 -19.68 -38.86 -2.02
C VAL A 365 -19.94 -37.37 -1.78
N PRO A 366 -21.12 -36.95 -1.30
CA PRO A 366 -21.45 -35.53 -1.18
C PRO A 366 -20.69 -34.88 -0.04
N VAL A 367 -19.69 -34.05 -0.34
CA VAL A 367 -18.95 -33.29 0.68
C VAL A 367 -19.36 -31.82 0.63
N PRO A 368 -20.03 -31.27 1.64
CA PRO A 368 -20.43 -29.87 1.65
C PRO A 368 -19.22 -28.94 1.79
N VAL A 369 -19.23 -27.83 1.04
CA VAL A 369 -18.23 -26.76 1.05
C VAL A 369 -18.86 -25.50 1.63
N LEU A 370 -18.61 -25.24 2.90
CA LEU A 370 -19.23 -24.19 3.68
C LEU A 370 -18.36 -22.93 3.70
N GLU A 371 -18.95 -21.78 3.43
CA GLU A 371 -18.37 -20.50 3.82
C GLU A 371 -18.47 -20.35 5.36
N PRO A 372 -17.53 -19.66 6.04
CA PRO A 372 -17.62 -19.33 7.47
C PRO A 372 -18.72 -18.28 7.77
N TYR A 373 -19.89 -18.47 7.18
CA TYR A 373 -21.05 -17.58 7.21
C TYR A 373 -22.17 -18.25 8.03
N PRO A 374 -22.80 -17.55 9.00
CA PRO A 374 -23.72 -18.21 9.95
C PRO A 374 -24.89 -18.98 9.31
N PRO A 375 -25.58 -18.49 8.26
CA PRO A 375 -26.64 -19.25 7.58
C PRO A 375 -26.17 -20.57 6.95
N ALA A 376 -25.01 -20.59 6.31
CA ALA A 376 -24.46 -21.81 5.70
C ALA A 376 -24.14 -22.85 6.78
N ILE A 377 -23.50 -22.41 7.87
CA ILE A 377 -23.18 -23.26 9.01
C ILE A 377 -24.46 -23.74 9.71
N ALA A 378 -25.48 -22.89 9.84
CA ALA A 378 -26.76 -23.26 10.47
C ALA A 378 -27.52 -24.32 9.66
N ALA A 379 -27.55 -24.18 8.33
CA ALA A 379 -28.17 -25.15 7.45
C ALA A 379 -27.50 -26.53 7.57
N TRP A 380 -26.17 -26.56 7.54
CA TRP A 380 -25.40 -27.79 7.73
C TRP A 380 -25.54 -28.38 9.15
N ALA A 381 -25.43 -27.56 10.20
CA ALA A 381 -25.57 -28.02 11.57
C ALA A 381 -26.96 -28.62 11.83
N ARG A 382 -28.02 -28.03 11.26
CA ARG A 382 -29.38 -28.57 11.32
C ARG A 382 -29.49 -29.91 10.63
N LEU A 383 -28.90 -30.04 9.43
CA LEU A 383 -28.85 -31.29 8.68
C LEU A 383 -28.18 -32.39 9.51
N VAL A 384 -26.99 -32.15 10.06
CA VAL A 384 -26.24 -33.14 10.85
C VAL A 384 -26.97 -33.52 12.15
N ALA A 385 -27.60 -32.55 12.82
CA ALA A 385 -28.21 -32.72 14.14
C ALA A 385 -29.60 -33.37 14.12
N SER A 386 -30.30 -33.34 12.98
CA SER A 386 -31.74 -33.65 12.92
C SER A 386 -32.03 -34.74 11.88
N PRO A 387 -32.66 -35.87 12.28
CA PRO A 387 -33.08 -36.89 11.32
C PRO A 387 -34.24 -36.36 10.48
N GLY A 388 -34.22 -36.60 9.17
CA GLY A 388 -35.23 -36.12 8.23
C GLY A 388 -35.10 -34.64 7.84
N ALA A 389 -34.03 -33.95 8.26
CA ALA A 389 -33.80 -32.59 7.81
C ALA A 389 -33.35 -32.56 6.35
N SER A 390 -33.84 -31.54 5.63
CA SER A 390 -33.39 -31.18 4.29
C SER A 390 -32.74 -29.80 4.31
N ALA A 391 -31.67 -29.62 3.56
CA ALA A 391 -30.98 -28.35 3.39
C ALA A 391 -30.40 -28.25 1.99
N GLN A 392 -30.48 -27.06 1.39
CA GLN A 392 -29.72 -26.77 0.18
C GLN A 392 -28.28 -26.44 0.59
N LEU A 393 -27.33 -27.24 0.10
CA LEU A 393 -25.91 -27.10 0.43
C LEU A 393 -25.06 -27.11 -0.84
N PRO A 394 -24.02 -26.25 -0.91
CA PRO A 394 -22.98 -26.37 -1.92
C PRO A 394 -22.16 -27.65 -1.69
N LEU A 395 -22.23 -28.61 -2.61
CA LEU A 395 -21.47 -29.87 -2.56
C LEU A 395 -20.26 -29.81 -3.49
N LEU A 396 -19.16 -30.44 -3.08
CA LEU A 396 -17.90 -30.50 -3.82
C LEU A 396 -18.09 -31.11 -5.22
N ALA A 397 -17.88 -30.31 -6.27
CA ALA A 397 -18.15 -30.67 -7.66
C ALA A 397 -17.14 -31.67 -8.24
N PRO A 398 -17.53 -32.62 -9.11
CA PRO A 398 -16.62 -33.59 -9.74
C PRO A 398 -15.48 -32.91 -10.52
N LEU A 399 -14.30 -33.54 -10.56
CA LEU A 399 -13.17 -33.05 -11.35
C LEU A 399 -13.53 -33.09 -12.84
N HIS A 400 -13.92 -31.94 -13.42
CA HIS A 400 -14.14 -31.83 -14.85
C HIS A 400 -12.79 -31.78 -15.58
N THR A 401 -12.60 -32.67 -16.55
CA THR A 401 -11.41 -32.83 -17.39
C THR A 401 -11.12 -31.66 -18.35
N LYS A 402 -11.81 -30.52 -18.22
CA LYS A 402 -11.55 -29.28 -18.98
C LYS A 402 -11.45 -28.07 -18.05
N GLY A 403 -10.38 -28.02 -17.25
CA GLY A 403 -9.89 -26.77 -16.65
C GLY A 403 -8.83 -26.11 -17.56
N PRO A 404 -8.64 -24.79 -17.50
CA PRO A 404 -7.70 -24.07 -18.35
C PRO A 404 -6.30 -24.70 -18.29
N ARG A 405 -5.69 -24.83 -19.47
CA ARG A 405 -4.36 -25.37 -19.67
C ARG A 405 -3.33 -24.67 -18.77
N GLY A 406 -2.60 -25.49 -18.03
CA GLY A 406 -1.16 -25.38 -17.88
C GLY A 406 -0.67 -24.46 -16.76
N ARG A 407 0.12 -25.06 -15.86
CA ARG A 407 1.34 -24.43 -15.33
C ARG A 407 1.98 -23.64 -16.48
N ALA A 408 1.86 -22.32 -16.48
CA ALA A 408 2.81 -21.49 -17.17
C ALA A 408 4.15 -21.81 -16.52
N GLY A 409 4.93 -22.65 -17.20
CA GLY A 409 6.30 -22.88 -16.83
C GLY A 409 6.97 -21.54 -16.62
N THR A 410 7.76 -21.47 -15.56
CA THR A 410 8.78 -20.48 -15.28
C THR A 410 9.69 -20.29 -16.50
N ARG A 411 9.21 -19.57 -17.51
CA ARG A 411 10.03 -18.57 -18.18
C ARG A 411 9.97 -17.34 -17.29
N ALA A 412 11.11 -16.72 -17.04
CA ALA A 412 11.18 -15.43 -16.40
C ALA A 412 10.38 -14.44 -17.25
N ALA A 413 9.09 -14.32 -16.97
CA ALA A 413 8.26 -13.26 -17.52
C ALA A 413 8.79 -11.97 -16.91
N GLU A 414 9.02 -10.97 -17.74
CA GLU A 414 9.36 -9.63 -17.29
C GLU A 414 8.34 -9.19 -16.23
N ALA A 415 8.78 -8.48 -15.20
CA ALA A 415 7.92 -8.12 -14.08
C ALA A 415 6.66 -7.34 -14.52
N SER A 416 6.76 -6.60 -15.63
CA SER A 416 5.62 -5.95 -16.29
C SER A 416 4.52 -6.94 -16.70
N ASP A 417 4.86 -8.06 -17.32
CA ASP A 417 3.89 -9.09 -17.71
C ASP A 417 3.24 -9.79 -16.51
N ALA A 418 3.96 -9.89 -15.38
CA ALA A 418 3.39 -10.41 -14.15
C ALA A 418 2.39 -9.44 -13.54
N VAL A 419 2.71 -8.14 -13.50
CA VAL A 419 1.82 -7.08 -12.97
C VAL A 419 0.60 -6.89 -13.88
N LEU A 420 0.76 -6.91 -15.21
CA LEU A 420 -0.36 -6.84 -16.15
C LEU A 420 -1.30 -8.03 -16.01
N ARG A 421 -0.78 -9.26 -15.91
CA ARG A 421 -1.61 -10.44 -15.66
C ARG A 421 -2.34 -10.37 -14.33
N PHE A 422 -1.69 -9.86 -13.29
CA PHE A 422 -2.33 -9.65 -12.00
C PHE A 422 -3.43 -8.58 -12.10
N ARG A 423 -3.16 -7.43 -12.73
CA ARG A 423 -4.15 -6.36 -12.95
C ARG A 423 -5.38 -6.85 -13.69
N ASP A 424 -5.18 -7.70 -14.70
CA ASP A 424 -6.27 -8.21 -15.54
C ASP A 424 -7.09 -9.31 -14.84
N ALA A 425 -6.54 -9.96 -13.80
CA ALA A 425 -7.19 -11.05 -13.06
C ALA A 425 -7.72 -10.65 -11.67
N ALA A 426 -7.12 -9.63 -11.04
CA ALA A 426 -7.46 -9.17 -9.70
C ALA A 426 -8.53 -8.08 -9.73
N SER A 427 -9.28 -7.96 -8.64
CA SER A 427 -10.18 -6.84 -8.43
C SER A 427 -9.41 -5.50 -8.38
N PRO A 428 -10.02 -4.38 -8.79
CA PRO A 428 -9.38 -3.06 -8.71
C PRO A 428 -8.92 -2.71 -7.29
N GLN A 429 -9.67 -3.12 -6.27
CA GLN A 429 -9.34 -2.91 -4.86
C GLN A 429 -8.12 -3.75 -4.44
N ALA A 430 -8.01 -5.01 -4.88
CA ALA A 430 -6.82 -5.84 -4.64
C ALA A 430 -5.60 -5.30 -5.36
N TYR A 431 -5.76 -4.83 -6.60
CA TYR A 431 -4.68 -4.18 -7.36
C TYR A 431 -4.14 -2.93 -6.66
N ARG A 432 -5.04 -2.06 -6.17
CA ARG A 432 -4.65 -0.90 -5.36
C ARG A 432 -4.02 -1.32 -4.04
N LEU A 433 -4.57 -2.31 -3.34
CA LEU A 433 -3.99 -2.81 -2.09
C LEU A 433 -2.57 -3.32 -2.30
N ALA A 434 -2.28 -3.99 -3.43
CA ALA A 434 -0.93 -4.41 -3.78
C ALA A 434 0.07 -3.25 -3.82
N ALA A 435 -0.33 -2.08 -4.31
CA ALA A 435 0.50 -0.86 -4.30
C ALA A 435 0.84 -0.37 -2.88
N HIS A 436 -0.16 -0.36 -2.00
CA HIS A 436 0.06 0.02 -0.59
C HIS A 436 0.91 -1.00 0.17
N LEU A 437 0.78 -2.29 -0.12
CA LEU A 437 1.64 -3.34 0.43
C LEU A 437 3.07 -3.25 -0.13
N ALA A 438 3.22 -2.91 -1.41
CA ALA A 438 4.50 -2.70 -2.08
C ALA A 438 5.29 -1.56 -1.43
N ALA A 439 4.62 -0.50 -0.95
CA ALA A 439 5.27 0.63 -0.28
C ALA A 439 5.96 0.28 1.04
N VAL A 440 5.49 -0.77 1.72
CA VAL A 440 6.00 -1.19 3.04
C VAL A 440 6.73 -2.54 2.96
N SER A 441 7.09 -2.96 1.74
CA SER A 441 7.78 -4.22 1.47
C SER A 441 9.27 -4.15 1.84
N PRO A 442 9.87 -5.22 2.42
CA PRO A 442 9.26 -6.51 2.77
C PRO A 442 8.43 -6.46 4.06
N LEU A 443 7.35 -7.24 4.13
CA LEU A 443 6.36 -7.22 5.22
C LEU A 443 5.91 -8.63 5.66
N THR A 444 5.41 -8.73 6.88
CA THR A 444 4.83 -9.96 7.45
C THR A 444 3.30 -9.95 7.31
N VAL A 445 2.64 -11.10 7.46
CA VAL A 445 1.16 -11.18 7.37
C VAL A 445 0.44 -10.22 8.33
N PRO A 446 0.85 -10.07 9.61
CA PRO A 446 0.24 -9.08 10.48
C PRO A 446 0.40 -7.63 10.00
N VAL A 447 1.55 -7.28 9.41
CA VAL A 447 1.76 -5.95 8.80
C VAL A 447 0.88 -5.76 7.57
N MET A 448 0.68 -6.79 6.75
CA MET A 448 -0.25 -6.73 5.62
C MET A 448 -1.67 -6.41 6.06
N ARG A 449 -2.11 -7.00 7.18
CA ARG A 449 -3.44 -6.73 7.77
C ARG A 449 -3.55 -5.32 8.34
N LEU A 450 -2.48 -4.79 8.95
CA LEU A 450 -2.44 -3.39 9.36
C LEU A 450 -2.58 -2.44 8.17
N VAL A 451 -1.84 -2.69 7.08
CA VAL A 451 -1.95 -1.90 5.84
C VAL A 451 -3.35 -2.00 5.24
N GLN A 452 -3.92 -3.21 5.15
CA GLN A 452 -5.29 -3.45 4.70
C GLN A 452 -6.33 -2.69 5.54
N ALA A 453 -6.18 -2.65 6.87
CA ALA A 453 -7.10 -1.92 7.72
C ALA A 453 -6.93 -0.39 7.63
N ALA A 454 -5.78 0.08 7.14
CA ALA A 454 -5.39 1.48 7.11
C ALA A 454 -5.63 2.19 5.76
N VAL A 455 -5.96 1.44 4.70
CA VAL A 455 -6.28 2.05 3.40
C VAL A 455 -7.59 2.87 3.47
N PRO A 456 -7.73 3.96 2.68
CA PRO A 456 -8.87 4.85 2.76
C PRO A 456 -10.18 4.30 2.16
N TRP A 457 -10.18 3.05 1.69
CA TRP A 457 -11.36 2.34 1.19
C TRP A 457 -11.57 1.04 1.96
N ARG A 458 -12.77 0.46 1.85
CA ARG A 458 -13.08 -0.82 2.50
C ARG A 458 -12.32 -1.96 1.82
N ALA A 459 -11.24 -2.43 2.45
CA ALA A 459 -10.50 -3.61 2.02
C ALA A 459 -10.72 -4.75 3.03
N ASP A 460 -11.18 -5.90 2.54
CA ASP A 460 -11.35 -7.13 3.34
C ASP A 460 -10.24 -8.15 3.05
N THR A 461 -10.26 -9.28 3.79
CA THR A 461 -9.27 -10.37 3.65
C THR A 461 -9.33 -11.03 2.26
N ALA A 462 -10.43 -10.91 1.51
CA ALA A 462 -10.53 -11.42 0.15
C ALA A 462 -9.57 -10.69 -0.78
N HIS A 463 -9.54 -9.35 -0.73
CA HIS A 463 -8.62 -8.54 -1.51
C HIS A 463 -7.15 -8.84 -1.19
N LEU A 464 -6.83 -9.05 0.10
CA LEU A 464 -5.47 -9.43 0.49
C LEU A 464 -5.10 -10.84 0.00
N ALA A 465 -6.06 -11.76 0.00
CA ALA A 465 -5.87 -13.10 -0.55
C ALA A 465 -5.66 -13.06 -2.07
N GLU A 466 -6.38 -12.21 -2.81
CA GLU A 466 -6.12 -12.02 -4.24
C GLU A 466 -4.67 -11.57 -4.50
N VAL A 467 -4.15 -10.59 -3.75
CA VAL A 467 -2.74 -10.14 -3.87
C VAL A 467 -1.76 -11.27 -3.59
N PHE A 468 -2.02 -12.04 -2.53
CA PHE A 468 -1.14 -13.14 -2.10
C PHE A 468 -1.17 -14.33 -3.07
N LEU A 469 -2.34 -14.67 -3.61
CA LEU A 469 -2.56 -15.78 -4.54
C LEU A 469 -2.27 -15.41 -6.00
N GLY A 470 -2.27 -14.13 -6.34
CA GLY A 470 -1.99 -13.59 -7.67
C GLY A 470 -0.55 -13.78 -8.17
N GLY A 471 0.34 -14.32 -7.32
CA GLY A 471 1.70 -14.70 -7.70
C GLY A 471 2.70 -13.55 -7.81
N LEU A 472 2.30 -12.33 -7.40
CA LEU A 472 3.20 -11.17 -7.33
C LEU A 472 4.08 -11.17 -6.09
N MET A 473 3.56 -11.67 -4.96
CA MET A 473 4.30 -11.73 -3.70
C MET A 473 5.14 -13.01 -3.64
N ARG A 474 6.37 -12.89 -3.13
CA ARG A 474 7.30 -14.00 -2.90
C ARG A 474 7.82 -13.98 -1.48
N GLN A 475 8.13 -15.14 -0.94
CA GLN A 475 8.83 -15.23 0.33
C GLN A 475 10.26 -14.71 0.15
N VAL A 476 10.74 -13.87 1.08
CA VAL A 476 12.09 -13.29 1.03
C VAL A 476 13.11 -14.33 1.52
N GLU A 477 14.24 -14.47 0.81
CA GLU A 477 15.34 -15.37 1.18
C GLU A 477 16.49 -14.59 1.84
N PRO A 478 17.23 -15.18 2.82
CA PRO A 478 17.05 -16.53 3.36
C PRO A 478 15.79 -16.66 4.23
N VAL A 479 15.20 -17.86 4.25
CA VAL A 479 14.03 -18.13 5.09
C VAL A 479 14.48 -18.08 6.55
N ASP A 480 13.82 -17.26 7.37
CA ASP A 480 14.09 -17.16 8.80
C ASP A 480 13.70 -18.49 9.51
N GLU A 481 14.59 -19.48 9.53
CA GLU A 481 14.31 -20.86 9.98
C GLU A 481 13.97 -21.00 11.48
N GLY A 482 14.17 -19.95 12.29
CA GLY A 482 13.75 -19.92 13.69
C GLY A 482 12.42 -19.20 13.96
N LEU A 483 11.94 -18.33 13.07
CA LEU A 483 10.77 -17.49 13.37
C LEU A 483 9.44 -18.26 13.22
N PRO A 484 8.42 -17.97 14.06
CA PRO A 484 7.09 -18.52 13.85
C PRO A 484 6.57 -18.18 12.44
N VAL A 485 5.88 -19.10 11.79
CA VAL A 485 5.59 -19.06 10.34
C VAL A 485 4.88 -17.78 9.87
N GLN A 486 4.08 -17.14 10.73
CA GLN A 486 3.42 -15.85 10.42
C GLN A 486 4.35 -14.64 10.31
N HIS A 487 5.55 -14.75 10.90
CA HIS A 487 6.58 -13.71 10.89
C HIS A 487 7.54 -13.86 9.72
N ARG A 488 7.31 -14.85 8.86
CA ARG A 488 8.02 -14.94 7.59
C ARG A 488 7.76 -13.69 6.77
N ARG A 489 8.83 -13.17 6.18
CA ARG A 489 8.82 -11.95 5.39
C ARG A 489 8.44 -12.26 3.95
N PHE A 490 7.54 -11.45 3.41
CA PHE A 490 7.11 -11.51 2.02
C PHE A 490 7.43 -10.19 1.35
N GLY A 491 7.84 -10.27 0.09
CA GLY A 491 8.23 -9.12 -0.71
C GLY A 491 7.69 -9.20 -2.13
N PHE A 492 7.73 -8.06 -2.82
CA PHE A 492 7.54 -7.99 -4.26
C PHE A 492 8.90 -8.01 -4.95
N PRO A 493 9.03 -8.62 -6.15
CA PRO A 493 10.20 -8.38 -7.00
C PRO A 493 10.38 -6.87 -7.23
N SER A 494 11.62 -6.36 -7.21
CA SER A 494 11.93 -4.92 -7.34
C SER A 494 11.17 -4.24 -8.49
N ASP A 495 11.22 -4.86 -9.66
CA ASP A 495 10.64 -4.32 -10.89
C ASP A 495 9.11 -4.33 -10.84
N ALA A 496 8.50 -5.32 -10.16
CA ALA A 496 7.06 -5.35 -9.94
C ALA A 496 6.63 -4.34 -8.85
N GLN A 497 7.49 -4.12 -7.86
CA GLN A 497 7.29 -3.13 -6.80
C GLN A 497 7.25 -1.72 -7.38
N GLU A 498 8.18 -1.37 -8.28
CA GLU A 498 8.19 -0.06 -8.96
C GLU A 498 6.89 0.17 -9.74
N ILE A 499 6.47 -0.79 -10.58
CA ILE A 499 5.23 -0.68 -11.37
C ILE A 499 4.00 -0.57 -10.46
N LEU A 500 3.96 -1.28 -9.34
CA LEU A 500 2.85 -1.17 -8.39
C LEU A 500 2.86 0.17 -7.65
N LEU A 501 4.01 0.74 -7.31
CA LEU A 501 4.11 2.04 -6.66
C LEU A 501 3.61 3.17 -7.57
N ASP A 502 3.73 3.02 -8.89
CA ASP A 502 3.16 3.95 -9.87
C ASP A 502 1.62 3.94 -9.94
N THR A 503 0.96 2.94 -9.32
CA THR A 503 -0.51 2.78 -9.39
C THR A 503 -1.27 3.48 -8.27
N ALA A 504 -0.58 3.92 -7.21
CA ALA A 504 -1.17 4.65 -6.10
C ALA A 504 -0.48 6.01 -5.90
N SER A 505 -1.25 7.06 -5.62
CA SER A 505 -0.69 8.38 -5.34
C SER A 505 0.24 8.31 -4.12
N PRO A 506 1.44 8.94 -4.14
CA PRO A 506 2.31 9.03 -2.98
C PRO A 506 1.61 9.61 -1.73
N ILE A 507 0.61 10.47 -1.92
CA ILE A 507 -0.21 11.02 -0.82
C ILE A 507 -1.06 9.91 -0.17
N ASP A 508 -1.65 9.03 -0.97
CA ASP A 508 -2.46 7.91 -0.46
C ASP A 508 -1.59 6.87 0.24
N LEU A 509 -0.39 6.59 -0.30
CA LEU A 509 0.60 5.73 0.34
C LEU A 509 1.02 6.29 1.72
N LEU A 510 1.34 7.59 1.79
CA LEU A 510 1.67 8.28 3.04
C LEU A 510 0.50 8.32 4.03
N ARG A 511 -0.73 8.53 3.54
CA ARG A 511 -1.94 8.50 4.37
C ARG A 511 -2.15 7.12 4.99
N THR A 512 -1.96 6.05 4.22
CA THR A 512 -2.03 4.68 4.75
C THR A 512 -0.95 4.42 5.79
N THR A 513 0.31 4.84 5.56
CA THR A 513 1.38 4.69 6.56
C THR A 513 1.08 5.44 7.86
N ARG A 514 0.46 6.62 7.78
CA ARG A 514 -0.02 7.36 8.97
C ARG A 514 -1.18 6.69 9.67
N ALA A 515 -2.17 6.22 8.91
CA ALA A 515 -3.28 5.48 9.47
C ALA A 515 -2.81 4.19 10.17
N VAL A 516 -1.77 3.51 9.66
CA VAL A 516 -1.09 2.41 10.37
C VAL A 516 -0.50 2.90 11.69
N THR A 517 0.19 4.04 11.68
CA THR A 517 0.81 4.65 12.87
C THR A 517 -0.24 5.04 13.92
N ASP A 518 -1.32 5.69 13.53
CA ASP A 518 -2.44 6.06 14.40
C ASP A 518 -3.15 4.83 14.96
N ARG A 519 -3.30 3.79 14.14
CA ARG A 519 -3.88 2.52 14.58
C ARG A 519 -3.02 1.89 15.66
N LEU A 520 -1.70 1.88 15.50
CA LEU A 520 -0.76 1.42 16.54
C LEU A 520 -0.94 2.23 17.85
N ARG A 521 -1.13 3.55 17.78
CA ARG A 521 -1.40 4.40 18.99
C ARG A 521 -2.63 3.94 19.76
N THR A 522 -3.74 3.63 19.07
CA THR A 522 -5.00 3.21 19.72
C THR A 522 -4.94 1.83 20.38
N LEU A 523 -3.89 1.08 20.09
CA LEU A 523 -3.78 -0.34 20.34
C LEU A 523 -2.72 -0.70 21.39
N VAL A 524 -1.83 0.23 21.77
CA VAL A 524 -0.85 0.05 22.85
C VAL A 524 -1.56 -0.18 24.19
N GLY A 525 -1.20 -1.28 24.88
CA GLY A 525 -1.72 -1.62 26.22
C GLY A 525 -2.96 -2.51 26.25
N ARG A 526 -3.46 -3.00 25.10
CA ARG A 526 -4.53 -3.99 25.02
C ARG A 526 -3.95 -5.39 24.70
N SER A 527 -4.58 -6.43 25.25
CA SER A 527 -4.17 -7.86 25.22
C SER A 527 -3.58 -8.35 23.87
N PRO A 528 -2.64 -9.32 23.87
CA PRO A 528 -1.50 -9.32 22.94
C PRO A 528 -1.79 -10.06 21.63
N ASP A 529 -1.22 -9.61 20.51
CA ASP A 529 -1.05 -10.45 19.31
C ASP A 529 0.12 -9.93 18.42
N PHE A 530 1.30 -10.56 18.57
CA PHE A 530 2.55 -10.44 17.77
C PHE A 530 3.66 -9.43 18.22
N PRO A 531 4.95 -9.86 18.25
CA PRO A 531 6.09 -9.01 18.65
C PRO A 531 6.57 -8.08 17.53
N ALA A 532 6.84 -6.82 17.87
CA ALA A 532 7.51 -5.81 17.04
C ALA A 532 8.75 -5.27 17.77
N TRP A 533 9.71 -4.69 17.04
CA TRP A 533 10.95 -4.14 17.62
C TRP A 533 11.00 -2.63 17.44
N LEU A 534 11.26 -1.93 18.53
CA LEU A 534 11.45 -0.49 18.60
C LEU A 534 12.95 -0.19 18.70
N ALA A 535 13.52 0.48 17.69
CA ALA A 535 14.90 0.95 17.74
C ALA A 535 15.07 1.99 18.86
N HIS A 536 15.88 1.70 19.87
CA HIS A 536 16.16 2.61 20.99
C HIS A 536 17.54 2.34 21.61
N PRO A 537 18.39 3.36 21.87
CA PRO A 537 19.75 3.17 22.37
C PRO A 537 19.87 2.43 23.72
N SER A 538 18.78 2.43 24.51
CA SER A 538 18.70 1.70 25.78
C SER A 538 18.12 0.28 25.67
N GLY A 539 17.79 -0.18 24.45
CA GLY A 539 17.27 -1.52 24.19
C GLY A 539 18.36 -2.57 24.29
N THR A 540 18.01 -3.77 24.75
CA THR A 540 18.96 -4.89 24.96
C THR A 540 18.97 -5.90 23.81
N GLY A 541 18.05 -5.80 22.84
CA GLY A 541 18.05 -6.63 21.63
C GLY A 541 18.82 -5.99 20.48
N GLU A 542 19.19 -6.79 19.47
CA GLU A 542 19.78 -6.30 18.21
C GLU A 542 18.74 -6.37 17.07
N LEU A 543 18.74 -5.37 16.17
CA LEU A 543 17.92 -5.41 14.96
C LEU A 543 18.60 -6.27 13.88
N LEU A 544 17.81 -7.07 13.16
CA LEU A 544 18.34 -7.86 12.05
C LEU A 544 18.79 -6.95 10.89
N PRO A 545 19.91 -7.26 10.21
CA PRO A 545 20.35 -6.52 9.02
C PRO A 545 19.26 -6.47 7.95
N GLY A 546 19.06 -5.29 7.34
CA GLY A 546 18.04 -5.07 6.29
C GLY A 546 16.60 -4.84 6.79
N THR A 547 16.40 -4.66 8.11
CA THR A 547 15.09 -4.32 8.68
C THR A 547 14.69 -2.89 8.30
N ARG A 548 13.48 -2.71 7.72
CA ARG A 548 12.90 -1.40 7.40
C ARG A 548 11.80 -1.04 8.40
N PRO A 549 11.69 0.22 8.84
CA PRO A 549 10.61 0.66 9.72
C PRO A 549 9.28 0.67 8.96
N PHE A 550 8.23 0.13 9.57
CA PHE A 550 6.86 0.17 9.03
C PHE A 550 5.96 1.20 9.72
N ALA A 551 6.42 1.80 10.84
CA ALA A 551 5.74 2.85 11.60
C ALA A 551 6.74 3.60 12.50
N TRP A 552 6.36 4.77 13.01
CA TRP A 552 7.17 5.64 13.88
C TRP A 552 6.42 5.94 15.19
N LEU A 553 7.13 6.13 16.32
CA LEU A 553 6.53 6.39 17.64
C LEU A 553 7.03 7.72 18.22
N GLU A 554 6.15 8.52 18.81
CA GLU A 554 6.47 9.82 19.46
C GLU A 554 7.07 9.64 20.88
N ASP A 555 7.88 10.62 21.34
CA ASP A 555 8.59 10.61 22.64
C ASP A 555 7.69 10.41 23.88
N ARG A 556 6.44 10.89 23.81
CA ARG A 556 5.46 10.69 24.90
C ARG A 556 4.99 9.24 25.01
N LEU A 557 4.96 8.52 23.90
CA LEU A 557 4.62 7.09 23.84
C LEU A 557 5.82 6.22 24.24
N LEU A 558 7.05 6.65 23.90
CA LEU A 558 8.30 6.02 24.38
C LEU A 558 8.36 5.97 25.91
N THR A 559 7.89 7.05 26.55
CA THR A 559 7.80 7.13 28.01
C THR A 559 6.76 6.16 28.59
N HIS A 560 5.62 5.96 27.91
CA HIS A 560 4.60 4.95 28.29
C HIS A 560 5.06 3.51 28.05
N LEU A 561 5.99 3.30 27.12
CA LEU A 561 6.62 2.01 26.81
C LEU A 561 7.90 1.74 27.62
N GLY A 562 8.28 2.66 28.53
CA GLY A 562 9.40 2.48 29.48
C GLY A 562 10.78 2.93 28.98
N ALA A 563 10.89 3.67 27.87
CA ALA A 563 12.15 4.17 27.31
C ALA A 563 12.42 5.65 27.67
N ARG A 564 13.71 6.06 27.78
CA ARG A 564 14.12 7.43 28.17
C ARG A 564 14.43 8.32 26.95
N PRO A 565 13.94 9.57 26.88
CA PRO A 565 14.26 10.50 25.79
C PRO A 565 15.71 11.01 25.82
N MET A 566 16.28 11.33 24.65
CA MET A 566 17.66 11.84 24.47
C MET A 566 17.73 13.38 24.61
N ALA A 567 18.78 13.93 25.24
CA ALA A 567 18.93 15.38 25.47
C ALA A 567 20.31 15.92 25.01
N PRO A 568 20.40 17.14 24.42
CA PRO A 568 21.67 17.82 24.14
C PRO A 568 21.94 19.06 25.05
N ALA A 569 23.21 19.50 25.09
CA ALA A 569 23.74 20.55 25.98
C ALA A 569 24.03 21.90 25.23
N PRO A 570 24.10 23.06 25.93
CA PRO A 570 24.11 24.39 25.29
C PRO A 570 25.52 25.06 25.26
N PRO A 571 25.76 26.05 24.37
CA PRO A 571 26.89 26.99 24.50
C PRO A 571 26.48 28.46 24.74
N ARG A 572 27.49 29.27 25.05
CA ARG A 572 27.45 30.67 25.56
C ARG A 572 27.80 31.72 24.49
N PRO A 573 27.52 33.02 24.73
CA PRO A 573 27.52 34.08 23.71
C PRO A 573 28.77 35.00 23.73
N THR A 574 29.08 35.59 22.56
CA THR A 574 29.79 36.88 22.26
C THR A 574 30.26 36.83 20.80
N GLU A 575 30.51 37.88 20.01
CA GLU A 575 30.05 39.28 19.84
C GLU A 575 30.45 39.67 18.38
N TYR A 576 30.01 40.83 17.88
CA TYR A 576 29.89 41.22 16.45
C TYR A 576 31.19 41.52 15.68
N GLU A 577 31.27 41.09 14.40
CA GLU A 577 31.96 41.79 13.29
C GLU A 577 31.50 41.22 11.94
N GLN A 578 31.80 41.93 10.82
CA GLN A 578 31.48 41.65 9.41
C GLN A 578 31.15 40.17 9.10
N VAL A 579 30.12 39.90 8.27
CA VAL A 579 29.75 38.53 7.85
C VAL A 579 30.91 37.86 7.12
N THR A 580 31.80 37.28 7.91
CA THR A 580 32.97 36.56 7.47
C THR A 580 32.49 35.15 7.29
N LEU A 581 32.57 34.63 6.07
CA LEU A 581 32.31 33.23 5.79
C LEU A 581 33.15 32.37 6.76
N PRO A 582 32.61 31.31 7.39
CA PRO A 582 33.31 30.55 8.41
C PRO A 582 34.70 30.10 7.93
N SER A 583 35.73 30.29 8.77
CA SER A 583 37.15 30.01 8.44
C SER A 583 37.44 28.55 8.05
N GLY A 584 36.49 27.63 8.29
CA GLY A 584 36.57 26.22 7.87
C GLY A 584 36.25 25.95 6.40
N LEU A 585 35.91 26.98 5.60
CA LEU A 585 35.60 26.85 4.16
C LEU A 585 36.81 26.56 3.27
N GLU A 586 38.04 26.64 3.80
CA GLU A 586 39.27 26.30 3.08
C GLU A 586 39.38 24.81 2.71
N ALA A 587 38.50 23.94 3.23
CA ALA A 587 38.63 22.48 3.13
C ALA A 587 37.35 21.73 2.69
N ALA A 588 36.39 22.37 2.02
CA ALA A 588 35.19 21.68 1.52
C ALA A 588 35.41 21.09 0.11
N PRO A 589 35.57 19.76 -0.05
CA PRO A 589 35.98 19.14 -1.31
C PRO A 589 34.78 19.04 -2.26
N SER A 590 34.43 20.13 -2.92
CA SER A 590 33.43 20.10 -4.01
C SER A 590 34.06 19.72 -5.35
N TRP A 591 35.36 19.97 -5.50
CA TRP A 591 36.15 19.70 -6.71
C TRP A 591 37.23 18.65 -6.42
N LEU A 592 37.25 17.61 -7.24
CA LEU A 592 38.19 16.49 -7.13
C LEU A 592 39.14 16.46 -8.33
N PRO A 593 40.34 15.87 -8.20
CA PRO A 593 41.20 15.60 -9.34
C PRO A 593 40.49 14.75 -10.41
N LEU A 594 40.86 14.95 -11.67
CA LEU A 594 40.40 14.12 -12.78
C LEU A 594 40.78 12.65 -12.57
N ARG A 595 39.89 11.74 -12.96
CA ARG A 595 40.16 10.29 -13.03
C ARG A 595 40.70 9.95 -14.42
N LEU A 596 41.35 8.78 -14.53
CA LEU A 596 41.87 8.27 -15.81
C LEU A 596 40.81 8.17 -16.91
N GLN A 597 39.55 7.94 -16.53
CA GLN A 597 38.41 7.81 -17.45
C GLN A 597 37.71 9.14 -17.80
N ASP A 598 38.13 10.26 -17.20
CA ASP A 598 37.52 11.56 -17.45
C ASP A 598 38.12 12.20 -18.71
N LEU A 599 37.37 13.15 -19.28
CA LEU A 599 37.90 13.98 -20.36
C LEU A 599 39.06 14.82 -19.82
N HIS A 600 40.10 14.99 -20.63
CA HIS A 600 41.26 15.82 -20.30
C HIS A 600 41.23 17.17 -21.04
N SER A 601 40.43 17.27 -22.11
CA SER A 601 40.14 18.51 -22.82
C SER A 601 38.71 18.49 -23.35
N LEU A 602 38.13 19.68 -23.49
CA LEU A 602 36.80 19.86 -24.06
C LEU A 602 36.72 21.21 -24.77
N GLY A 603 36.53 21.20 -26.09
CA GLY A 603 36.69 22.41 -26.90
C GLY A 603 38.10 22.99 -26.75
N PRO A 604 38.25 24.32 -26.59
CA PRO A 604 39.55 24.97 -26.40
C PRO A 604 40.10 24.88 -24.96
N TYR A 605 39.44 24.16 -24.06
CA TYR A 605 39.77 24.15 -22.64
C TYR A 605 40.45 22.84 -22.21
N ALA A 606 41.56 22.93 -21.48
CA ALA A 606 42.19 21.83 -20.77
C ALA A 606 41.50 21.62 -19.41
N LEU A 607 41.02 20.41 -19.12
CA LEU A 607 40.29 20.12 -17.90
C LEU A 607 41.26 19.88 -16.73
N LEU A 608 40.97 20.46 -15.56
CA LEU A 608 41.82 20.43 -14.37
C LEU A 608 41.19 19.63 -13.23
N GLN A 609 39.90 19.86 -12.97
CA GLN A 609 39.17 19.29 -11.84
C GLN A 609 37.74 18.94 -12.25
N ARG A 610 37.10 18.05 -11.49
CA ARG A 610 35.71 17.58 -11.72
C ARG A 610 34.84 17.73 -10.47
N ASP A 611 33.53 17.73 -10.64
CA ASP A 611 32.58 17.72 -9.54
C ASP A 611 32.64 16.43 -8.68
N GLY A 612 32.34 16.56 -7.38
CA GLY A 612 32.46 15.51 -6.36
C GLY A 612 31.42 14.38 -6.38
N ILE A 613 30.51 14.34 -7.35
CA ILE A 613 29.34 13.44 -7.34
C ILE A 613 29.75 11.99 -7.65
N SER A 614 29.12 11.01 -6.99
CA SER A 614 29.29 9.58 -7.29
C SER A 614 28.68 9.25 -8.66
N GLY A 615 29.50 9.09 -9.68
CA GLY A 615 29.06 8.76 -11.04
C GLY A 615 29.95 9.39 -12.12
N ARG A 616 29.34 9.69 -13.28
CA ARG A 616 29.95 10.50 -14.34
C ARG A 616 29.88 11.99 -13.97
N PRO A 617 30.95 12.77 -14.19
CA PRO A 617 30.94 14.20 -13.86
C PRO A 617 29.92 14.97 -14.69
N THR A 618 29.29 15.97 -14.09
CA THR A 618 28.38 16.90 -14.80
C THR A 618 28.98 18.30 -14.94
N ALA A 619 30.08 18.57 -14.25
CA ALA A 619 30.84 19.80 -14.37
C ALA A 619 32.35 19.55 -14.21
N TYR A 620 33.14 20.39 -14.87
CA TYR A 620 34.58 20.45 -14.77
C TYR A 620 35.06 21.88 -14.57
N ILE A 621 36.20 22.06 -13.90
CA ILE A 621 36.98 23.30 -14.02
C ILE A 621 38.01 23.06 -15.12
N GLY A 622 38.07 23.96 -16.08
CA GLY A 622 39.05 23.92 -17.17
C GLY A 622 39.72 25.26 -17.37
N GLU A 623 40.82 25.26 -18.11
CA GLU A 623 41.65 26.42 -18.41
C GLU A 623 41.77 26.59 -19.92
N GLY A 624 41.53 27.81 -20.40
CA GLY A 624 41.69 28.18 -21.82
C GLY A 624 43.15 28.41 -22.20
N GLU A 625 43.43 28.58 -23.49
CA GLU A 625 44.78 28.88 -23.99
C GLU A 625 45.36 30.20 -23.47
N ASP A 626 44.50 31.11 -23.03
CA ASP A 626 44.83 32.40 -22.40
C ASP A 626 45.07 32.31 -20.89
N GLY A 627 44.98 31.11 -20.31
CA GLY A 627 45.10 30.86 -18.86
C GLY A 627 43.84 31.20 -18.07
N GLN A 628 42.73 31.57 -18.73
CA GLN A 628 41.47 31.85 -18.05
C GLN A 628 40.81 30.56 -17.57
N GLN A 629 40.50 30.48 -16.26
CA GLN A 629 39.74 29.37 -15.70
C GLN A 629 38.24 29.56 -15.89
N VAL A 630 37.56 28.49 -16.33
CA VAL A 630 36.12 28.44 -16.60
C VAL A 630 35.49 27.21 -15.96
N LEU A 631 34.20 27.32 -15.65
CA LEU A 631 33.35 26.21 -15.24
C LEU A 631 32.68 25.61 -16.48
N LEU A 632 33.05 24.38 -16.84
CA LEU A 632 32.49 23.65 -17.97
C LEU A 632 31.35 22.74 -17.52
N ARG A 633 30.14 23.03 -18.00
CA ARG A 633 28.94 22.19 -17.79
C ARG A 633 28.77 21.20 -18.94
N VAL A 634 28.53 19.94 -18.59
CA VAL A 634 28.27 18.85 -19.52
C VAL A 634 27.09 18.01 -19.06
N SER A 635 26.47 17.29 -19.98
CA SER A 635 25.41 16.33 -19.63
C SER A 635 26.01 15.01 -19.12
N SER A 636 25.36 14.39 -18.15
CA SER A 636 25.71 13.05 -17.64
C SER A 636 25.57 11.94 -18.71
N SER A 637 24.85 12.22 -19.81
CA SER A 637 24.65 11.33 -20.95
C SER A 637 25.12 11.97 -22.26
N PHE A 638 26.42 11.79 -22.56
CA PHE A 638 27.10 12.39 -23.72
C PHE A 638 26.49 12.06 -25.10
N ALA A 639 25.74 10.95 -25.23
CA ALA A 639 25.24 10.46 -26.52
C ALA A 639 23.73 10.68 -26.77
N SER A 640 23.00 11.25 -25.81
CA SER A 640 21.54 11.38 -25.92
C SER A 640 21.14 12.63 -26.70
N PRO A 641 20.22 12.56 -27.68
CA PRO A 641 19.60 13.74 -28.29
C PRO A 641 19.01 14.70 -27.25
N VAL A 642 18.51 14.16 -26.13
CA VAL A 642 17.96 14.92 -25.00
C VAL A 642 19.02 15.78 -24.31
N ALA A 643 20.29 15.38 -24.31
CA ALA A 643 21.36 16.13 -23.64
C ALA A 643 21.57 17.53 -24.24
N ARG A 644 21.43 17.67 -25.56
CA ARG A 644 21.53 18.96 -26.25
C ARG A 644 20.39 19.88 -25.89
N GLU A 645 19.17 19.34 -25.88
CA GLU A 645 17.97 20.10 -25.54
C GLU A 645 18.01 20.62 -24.09
N LEU A 646 18.51 19.82 -23.15
CA LEU A 646 18.67 20.23 -21.75
C LEU A 646 19.72 21.34 -21.58
N LEU A 647 20.87 21.23 -22.24
CA LEU A 647 21.90 22.28 -22.20
C LEU A 647 21.46 23.53 -22.97
N GLU A 648 20.63 23.39 -24.00
CA GLU A 648 20.03 24.52 -24.71
C GLU A 648 19.05 25.30 -23.81
N VAL A 649 18.27 24.63 -22.97
CA VAL A 649 17.45 25.28 -21.93
C VAL A 649 18.35 26.07 -20.96
N GLU A 650 19.41 25.45 -20.45
CA GLU A 650 20.35 26.11 -19.53
C GLU A 650 21.03 27.32 -20.20
N ARG A 651 21.47 27.19 -21.46
CA ARG A 651 22.04 28.30 -22.24
C ARG A 651 21.09 29.48 -22.38
N ARG A 652 19.81 29.23 -22.66
CA ARG A 652 18.78 30.29 -22.78
C ARG A 652 18.56 31.01 -21.45
N VAL A 653 18.52 30.28 -20.34
CA VAL A 653 18.41 30.90 -19.01
C VAL A 653 19.63 31.77 -18.71
N LEU A 654 20.84 31.25 -18.90
CA LEU A 654 22.09 31.97 -18.61
C LEU A 654 22.20 33.26 -19.42
N ARG A 655 21.82 33.24 -20.71
CA ARG A 655 21.74 34.44 -21.55
C ARG A 655 20.71 35.45 -21.06
N ARG A 656 19.54 34.99 -20.61
CA ARG A 656 18.47 35.87 -20.11
C ARG A 656 18.81 36.46 -18.74
N MET A 657 19.60 35.75 -17.92
CA MET A 657 20.07 36.24 -16.61
C MET A 657 21.27 37.19 -16.72
N ASP A 658 22.08 37.04 -17.76
CA ASP A 658 23.19 37.92 -18.16
C ASP A 658 24.20 38.20 -17.03
N GLY A 659 24.69 37.13 -16.39
CA GLY A 659 25.69 37.25 -15.33
C GLY A 659 25.19 37.80 -13.99
N VAL A 660 23.90 38.17 -13.89
CA VAL A 660 23.28 38.68 -12.66
C VAL A 660 22.54 37.55 -11.95
N TYR A 661 22.98 37.19 -10.74
CA TYR A 661 22.46 36.04 -9.96
C TYR A 661 22.63 34.65 -10.63
N ALA A 662 23.33 34.58 -11.75
CA ALA A 662 23.71 33.35 -12.44
C ALA A 662 25.10 33.56 -13.09
N PRO A 663 25.91 32.51 -13.27
CA PRO A 663 27.21 32.66 -13.92
C PRO A 663 27.08 33.17 -15.36
N ALA A 664 28.02 34.03 -15.78
CA ALA A 664 28.04 34.52 -17.15
C ALA A 664 28.44 33.39 -18.13
N LEU A 665 27.73 33.27 -19.24
CA LEU A 665 28.06 32.32 -20.31
C LEU A 665 29.24 32.88 -21.12
N VAL A 666 30.38 32.17 -21.10
CA VAL A 666 31.60 32.56 -21.81
C VAL A 666 31.60 32.00 -23.23
N ALA A 667 31.32 30.70 -23.37
CA ALA A 667 31.26 30.01 -24.65
C ALA A 667 30.32 28.80 -24.56
N SER A 668 29.90 28.26 -25.70
CA SER A 668 29.11 27.03 -25.75
C SER A 668 29.31 26.32 -27.07
N ASP A 669 29.31 25.00 -27.05
CA ASP A 669 29.18 24.19 -28.26
C ASP A 669 28.20 23.04 -27.99
N LEU A 670 27.05 23.08 -28.67
CA LEU A 670 25.99 22.08 -28.54
C LEU A 670 25.91 21.13 -29.74
N GLU A 671 26.56 21.45 -30.85
CA GLU A 671 26.39 20.77 -32.14
C GLU A 671 27.71 20.28 -32.77
N GLY A 672 28.80 21.01 -32.59
CA GLY A 672 30.09 20.80 -33.26
C GLY A 672 30.91 19.64 -32.71
N LEU A 673 30.70 19.25 -31.45
CA LEU A 673 31.41 18.15 -30.79
C LEU A 673 30.46 17.00 -30.36
N PRO A 674 30.98 15.76 -30.21
CA PRO A 674 30.18 14.62 -29.75
C PRO A 674 29.56 14.84 -28.36
N THR A 675 30.24 15.62 -27.51
CA THR A 675 29.81 15.98 -26.17
C THR A 675 29.40 17.46 -26.16
N PRO A 676 28.11 17.80 -25.99
CA PRO A 676 27.69 19.19 -25.87
C PRO A 676 28.14 19.80 -24.53
N TRP A 677 28.55 21.07 -24.55
CA TRP A 677 29.08 21.75 -23.36
C TRP A 677 28.80 23.25 -23.34
N LEU A 678 28.78 23.81 -22.12
CA LEU A 678 28.71 25.25 -21.84
C LEU A 678 29.92 25.64 -20.99
N ALA A 679 30.67 26.67 -21.38
CA ALA A 679 31.72 27.28 -20.57
C ALA A 679 31.15 28.52 -19.87
N LEU A 680 31.21 28.52 -18.56
CA LEU A 680 30.71 29.57 -17.68
C LEU A 680 31.88 30.25 -16.97
N ARG A 681 31.72 31.53 -16.65
CA ARG A 681 32.68 32.22 -15.78
C ARG A 681 32.75 31.48 -14.44
N LEU A 682 33.95 31.16 -13.99
CA LEU A 682 34.16 30.55 -12.68
C LEU A 682 33.98 31.61 -11.59
N ASP A 683 33.01 31.40 -10.71
CA ASP A 683 32.83 32.26 -9.54
C ASP A 683 33.86 31.89 -8.48
N THR A 684 34.60 32.87 -7.98
CA THR A 684 35.67 32.70 -6.99
C THR A 684 35.46 33.60 -5.77
N LEU A 685 36.02 33.18 -4.64
CA LEU A 685 36.16 34.00 -3.44
C LEU A 685 37.37 34.94 -3.59
N SER A 686 37.48 35.96 -2.72
CA SER A 686 38.62 36.90 -2.71
C SER A 686 39.99 36.21 -2.59
N ASN A 687 40.05 35.03 -1.96
CA ASN A 687 41.26 34.22 -1.81
C ASN A 687 41.61 33.38 -3.06
N GLY A 688 40.86 33.51 -4.16
CA GLY A 688 41.09 32.82 -5.42
C GLY A 688 40.54 31.38 -5.48
N LEU A 689 39.92 30.88 -4.41
CA LEU A 689 39.27 29.56 -4.43
C LEU A 689 37.90 29.62 -5.13
N PRO A 690 37.45 28.54 -5.79
CA PRO A 690 36.10 28.45 -6.34
C PRO A 690 35.02 28.66 -5.26
N ALA A 691 33.95 29.37 -5.62
CA ALA A 691 32.84 29.64 -4.72
C ALA A 691 32.18 28.33 -4.23
N PRO A 692 31.97 28.16 -2.91
CA PRO A 692 31.32 26.99 -2.35
C PRO A 692 29.82 26.96 -2.70
N THR A 693 29.22 25.77 -2.71
CA THR A 693 27.76 25.64 -2.73
C THR A 693 27.17 26.01 -1.37
N LEU A 694 25.94 26.49 -1.35
CA LEU A 694 25.20 26.76 -0.12
C LEU A 694 25.13 25.51 0.77
N ARG A 695 25.05 24.30 0.20
CA ARG A 695 25.18 23.04 0.95
C ARG A 695 26.47 23.00 1.78
N ALA A 696 27.61 23.26 1.15
CA ALA A 696 28.90 23.24 1.84
C ALA A 696 29.01 24.33 2.92
N VAL A 697 28.41 25.50 2.67
CA VAL A 697 28.31 26.57 3.68
C VAL A 697 27.48 26.12 4.88
N LEU A 698 26.31 25.52 4.66
CA LEU A 698 25.44 25.03 5.74
C LEU A 698 26.07 23.87 6.53
N ASP A 699 26.74 22.95 5.84
CA ASP A 699 27.42 21.82 6.48
C ASP A 699 28.61 22.28 7.35
N ALA A 700 29.30 23.37 6.95
CA ALA A 700 30.43 23.94 7.69
C ALA A 700 29.98 24.87 8.84
N ALA A 701 28.92 25.66 8.63
CA ALA A 701 28.47 26.67 9.58
C ALA A 701 27.51 26.12 10.65
N GLY A 702 26.77 25.05 10.36
CA GLY A 702 25.69 24.56 11.22
C GLY A 702 24.41 25.44 11.12
N PRO A 703 23.48 25.33 12.08
CA PRO A 703 22.31 26.20 12.15
C PRO A 703 22.70 27.67 12.29
N LEU A 704 22.05 28.55 11.54
CA LEU A 704 22.34 29.99 11.46
C LEU A 704 21.19 30.90 11.96
N PRO A 705 20.35 30.50 12.92
CA PRO A 705 19.20 31.32 13.31
C PRO A 705 19.65 32.68 13.85
N GLY A 706 18.94 33.76 13.52
CA GLY A 706 19.22 35.10 14.03
C GLY A 706 20.58 35.71 13.61
N THR A 707 21.34 35.06 12.72
CA THR A 707 22.63 35.58 12.25
C THR A 707 22.45 36.57 11.07
N PRO A 708 23.33 37.59 10.92
CA PRO A 708 23.29 38.45 9.74
C PRO A 708 23.55 37.69 8.43
N LEU A 709 24.32 36.59 8.48
CA LEU A 709 24.54 35.71 7.33
C LEU A 709 23.25 35.06 6.85
N PHE A 710 22.38 34.62 7.78
CA PHE A 710 21.10 34.00 7.44
C PHE A 710 20.17 34.98 6.71
N VAL A 711 20.02 36.20 7.23
CA VAL A 711 19.20 37.24 6.60
C VAL A 711 19.77 37.63 5.23
N TRP A 712 21.10 37.79 5.13
CA TRP A 712 21.78 38.12 3.87
C TRP A 712 21.64 37.02 2.80
N LEU A 713 21.76 35.75 3.17
CA LEU A 713 21.56 34.60 2.28
C LEU A 713 20.11 34.54 1.79
N GLY A 714 19.16 34.72 2.70
CA GLY A 714 17.75 34.71 2.36
C GLY A 714 17.35 35.86 1.44
N TRP A 715 17.85 37.05 1.71
CA TRP A 715 17.60 38.23 0.91
C TRP A 715 18.16 38.09 -0.52
N ASN A 716 19.43 37.70 -0.66
CA ASN A 716 20.06 37.54 -1.98
C ASN A 716 19.40 36.42 -2.80
N LEU A 717 19.05 35.30 -2.19
CA LEU A 717 18.37 34.21 -2.89
C LEU A 717 16.94 34.58 -3.30
N ALA A 718 16.21 35.32 -2.46
CA ALA A 718 14.87 35.81 -2.81
C ALA A 718 14.93 36.81 -3.98
N ARG A 719 15.92 37.70 -4.02
CA ARG A 719 16.17 38.60 -5.16
C ARG A 719 16.51 37.86 -6.45
N ALA A 720 17.36 36.83 -6.36
CA ALA A 720 17.68 35.97 -7.49
C ALA A 720 16.42 35.31 -8.08
N LEU A 721 15.55 34.75 -7.22
CA LEU A 721 14.29 34.14 -7.64
C LEU A 721 13.29 35.17 -8.18
N SER A 722 13.17 36.33 -7.56
CA SER A 722 12.32 37.42 -8.04
C SER A 722 12.72 37.87 -9.45
N ARG A 723 14.02 37.98 -9.73
CA ARG A 723 14.53 38.30 -11.07
C ARG A 723 14.22 37.18 -12.07
N CYS A 724 14.39 35.92 -11.67
CA CYS A 724 14.01 34.77 -12.50
C CYS A 724 12.53 34.84 -12.88
N HIS A 725 11.65 34.97 -11.89
CA HIS A 725 10.20 34.98 -12.09
C HIS A 725 9.74 36.17 -12.93
N HIS A 726 10.33 37.35 -12.73
CA HIS A 726 10.07 38.53 -13.55
C HIS A 726 10.48 38.33 -15.02
N LYS A 727 11.59 37.61 -15.25
CA LYS A 727 12.05 37.21 -16.58
C LYS A 727 11.37 35.92 -17.08
N GLY A 728 10.23 35.50 -16.51
CA GLY A 728 9.48 34.33 -16.96
C GLY A 728 10.19 32.99 -16.74
N ILE A 729 11.23 32.96 -15.90
CA ILE A 729 12.05 31.77 -15.62
C ILE A 729 11.61 31.15 -14.29
N VAL A 730 11.29 29.86 -14.30
CA VAL A 730 11.07 29.05 -13.09
C VAL A 730 12.20 28.03 -13.00
N HIS A 731 12.94 28.00 -11.90
CA HIS A 731 14.09 27.11 -11.73
C HIS A 731 13.65 25.64 -11.69
N GLY A 732 12.61 25.30 -10.92
CA GLY A 732 11.94 24.00 -10.96
C GLY A 732 12.67 22.82 -10.28
N SER A 733 13.94 23.00 -9.91
CA SER A 733 14.69 22.05 -9.07
C SER A 733 15.67 22.70 -8.08
N LEU A 734 15.27 23.78 -7.40
CA LEU A 734 16.15 24.55 -6.51
C LEU A 734 16.52 23.77 -5.23
N THR A 735 17.82 23.66 -4.91
CA THR A 735 18.33 23.01 -3.68
C THR A 735 19.56 23.76 -3.15
N PRO A 736 20.05 23.49 -1.93
CA PRO A 736 21.31 24.08 -1.45
C PRO A 736 22.53 23.74 -2.32
N GLY A 737 22.47 22.66 -3.12
CA GLY A 737 23.54 22.29 -4.05
C GLY A 737 23.52 23.07 -5.37
N THR A 738 22.43 23.80 -5.66
CA THR A 738 22.26 24.57 -6.91
C THR A 738 22.44 26.07 -6.68
N VAL A 739 23.02 26.47 -5.56
CA VAL A 739 23.29 27.87 -5.20
C VAL A 739 24.76 27.97 -4.80
N LEU A 740 25.52 28.83 -5.47
CA LEU A 740 26.88 29.21 -5.10
C LEU A 740 26.83 30.46 -4.22
N VAL A 741 27.72 30.53 -3.23
CA VAL A 741 27.82 31.64 -2.29
C VAL A 741 29.16 32.32 -2.46
N THR A 742 29.16 33.61 -2.77
CA THR A 742 30.36 34.47 -2.76
C THR A 742 30.30 35.42 -1.57
N GLU A 743 31.32 36.26 -1.39
CA GLU A 743 31.34 37.27 -0.33
C GLU A 743 30.34 38.42 -0.59
N SER A 744 29.88 38.57 -1.83
CA SER A 744 29.07 39.71 -2.27
C SER A 744 27.70 39.35 -2.84
N THR A 745 27.47 38.10 -3.25
CA THR A 745 26.18 37.66 -3.81
C THR A 745 26.00 36.14 -3.78
N VAL A 746 24.86 35.67 -4.27
CA VAL A 746 24.60 34.26 -4.57
C VAL A 746 24.42 34.07 -6.08
N HIS A 747 24.92 32.96 -6.62
CA HIS A 747 24.67 32.57 -8.01
C HIS A 747 23.93 31.24 -8.09
N VAL A 748 22.80 31.24 -8.77
CA VAL A 748 22.00 30.04 -8.99
C VAL A 748 22.51 29.32 -10.24
N ILE A 749 22.65 28.00 -10.15
CA ILE A 749 23.29 27.13 -11.15
C ILE A 749 22.43 25.89 -11.43
N SER A 750 22.74 25.12 -12.48
CA SER A 750 22.04 23.88 -12.87
C SER A 750 20.61 24.12 -13.38
N TRP A 751 20.50 24.82 -14.51
CA TRP A 751 19.23 25.27 -15.08
C TRP A 751 18.57 24.30 -16.06
N THR A 752 19.04 23.06 -16.16
CA THR A 752 18.52 22.07 -17.11
C THR A 752 17.08 21.65 -16.85
N SER A 753 16.55 21.90 -15.66
CA SER A 753 15.16 21.65 -15.25
C SER A 753 14.25 22.88 -15.37
N ALA A 754 14.81 24.04 -15.74
CA ALA A 754 14.12 25.32 -15.74
C ALA A 754 13.06 25.43 -16.84
N ARG A 755 11.98 26.15 -16.54
CA ARG A 755 10.97 26.56 -17.52
C ARG A 755 11.14 28.02 -17.87
N ILE A 756 10.96 28.35 -19.13
CA ILE A 756 11.04 29.71 -19.66
C ILE A 756 9.68 30.01 -20.29
N ASP A 757 9.02 31.08 -19.84
CA ASP A 757 7.72 31.56 -20.30
C ASP A 757 6.63 30.45 -20.30
N GLY A 758 6.67 29.57 -19.30
CA GLY A 758 5.73 28.45 -19.15
C GLY A 758 5.95 27.27 -20.12
N ALA A 759 6.93 27.37 -21.03
CA ALA A 759 7.24 26.32 -21.98
C ALA A 759 7.75 25.04 -21.29
N TRP A 760 7.30 23.89 -21.79
CA TRP A 760 7.75 22.58 -21.35
C TRP A 760 9.20 22.34 -21.74
N ASN A 761 9.93 21.60 -20.90
CA ASN A 761 11.25 21.08 -21.23
C ASN A 761 11.23 19.54 -21.20
N THR A 762 12.17 18.91 -21.90
CA THR A 762 12.34 17.45 -21.92
C THR A 762 13.05 16.89 -20.70
N SER A 763 13.27 17.72 -19.67
CA SER A 763 13.94 17.32 -18.44
C SER A 763 13.03 16.46 -17.56
N MET A 764 13.16 15.14 -17.73
CA MET A 764 12.64 14.13 -16.80
C MET A 764 13.37 14.14 -15.45
N SER A 765 14.48 14.89 -15.32
CA SER A 765 15.21 15.05 -14.07
C SER A 765 14.43 15.99 -13.14
N SER A 766 13.37 15.45 -12.53
CA SER A 766 12.70 16.11 -11.41
C SER A 766 13.52 15.89 -10.14
N MET A 767 13.52 16.90 -9.27
CA MET A 767 14.03 16.75 -7.91
C MET A 767 13.42 15.48 -7.29
N PRO A 768 14.19 14.60 -6.62
CA PRO A 768 13.69 13.33 -6.11
C PRO A 768 12.36 13.48 -5.34
N ALA A 769 11.44 12.52 -5.46
CA ALA A 769 10.11 12.62 -4.85
C ALA A 769 10.14 12.78 -3.33
N ASN A 770 11.22 12.32 -2.68
CA ASN A 770 11.48 12.45 -1.24
C ASN A 770 12.32 13.69 -0.88
N SER A 771 12.69 14.54 -1.83
CA SER A 771 13.48 15.74 -1.56
C SER A 771 12.68 16.73 -0.70
N PRO A 772 13.25 17.26 0.40
CA PRO A 772 12.54 18.21 1.26
C PRO A 772 12.25 19.55 0.55
N TYR A 773 12.98 19.89 -0.51
CA TYR A 773 12.79 21.13 -1.27
C TYR A 773 11.78 20.98 -2.41
N ARG A 774 11.21 19.79 -2.62
CA ARG A 774 10.22 19.56 -3.69
C ARG A 774 8.85 20.03 -3.23
N ALA A 775 8.30 21.01 -3.94
CA ALA A 775 6.96 21.52 -3.64
C ALA A 775 5.89 20.43 -3.85
N PRO A 776 4.85 20.36 -3.00
CA PRO A 776 3.84 19.29 -3.04
C PRO A 776 3.11 19.15 -4.37
N GLU A 777 2.92 20.25 -5.09
CA GLU A 777 2.27 20.29 -6.39
C GLU A 777 3.15 19.71 -7.51
N VAL A 778 4.48 19.67 -7.34
CA VAL A 778 5.41 19.24 -8.39
C VAL A 778 5.31 17.72 -8.59
N THR A 779 4.73 17.29 -9.71
CA THR A 779 4.57 15.88 -10.12
C THR A 779 5.83 15.29 -10.77
N TYR A 780 5.90 13.95 -10.93
CA TYR A 780 7.09 13.26 -11.50
C TYR A 780 7.45 13.75 -12.92
N TRP A 781 6.44 14.18 -13.67
CA TRP A 781 6.56 14.72 -15.02
C TRP A 781 6.90 16.22 -15.05
N GLY A 782 7.02 16.87 -13.88
CA GLY A 782 7.40 18.29 -13.77
C GLY A 782 6.32 19.28 -14.19
N GLU A 783 5.06 18.83 -14.31
CA GLU A 783 3.97 19.58 -14.95
C GLU A 783 3.55 20.82 -14.16
N SER A 784 3.67 20.78 -12.83
CA SER A 784 3.36 21.86 -11.89
C SER A 784 4.59 22.68 -11.46
N ARG A 785 5.68 22.70 -12.24
CA ARG A 785 6.82 23.60 -11.98
C ARG A 785 6.37 25.05 -12.27
N ILE A 786 5.96 25.75 -11.22
CA ILE A 786 5.48 27.14 -11.21
C ILE A 786 6.34 27.99 -10.26
N ALA A 787 6.25 29.31 -10.36
CA ALA A 787 7.01 30.24 -9.51
C ALA A 787 6.82 29.97 -8.00
N ALA A 788 5.60 29.65 -7.57
CA ALA A 788 5.29 29.27 -6.19
C ALA A 788 6.02 28.00 -5.72
N GLY A 789 6.39 27.12 -6.65
CA GLY A 789 7.20 25.93 -6.37
C GLY A 789 8.64 26.28 -6.01
N ASP A 790 9.24 27.27 -6.67
CA ASP A 790 10.57 27.79 -6.31
C ASP A 790 10.53 28.49 -4.95
N VAL A 791 9.44 29.20 -4.62
CA VAL A 791 9.23 29.82 -3.30
C VAL A 791 9.14 28.75 -2.19
N TYR A 792 8.51 27.61 -2.46
CA TYR A 792 8.52 26.49 -1.53
C TYR A 792 9.93 25.93 -1.33
N SER A 793 10.67 25.72 -2.41
CA SER A 793 12.06 25.27 -2.33
C SER A 793 12.92 26.24 -1.53
N PHE A 794 12.74 27.55 -1.76
CA PHE A 794 13.37 28.62 -0.99
C PHE A 794 13.05 28.53 0.51
N GLY A 795 11.76 28.41 0.88
CA GLY A 795 11.33 28.30 2.27
C GLY A 795 11.95 27.08 2.96
N ALA A 796 12.02 25.95 2.26
CA ALA A 796 12.65 24.73 2.78
C ALA A 796 14.17 24.86 2.95
N ILE A 797 14.84 25.60 2.05
CA ILE A 797 16.28 25.89 2.14
C ILE A 797 16.57 26.78 3.34
N LEU A 798 15.84 27.88 3.52
CA LEU A 798 16.08 28.78 4.64
C LEU A 798 15.67 28.18 5.97
N LEU A 799 14.58 27.41 6.03
CA LEU A 799 14.23 26.73 7.27
C LEU A 799 15.30 25.71 7.70
N GLN A 800 15.95 25.06 6.74
CA GLN A 800 17.12 24.24 7.02
C GLN A 800 18.32 25.09 7.46
N ALA A 801 18.57 26.23 6.82
CA ALA A 801 19.65 27.12 7.22
C ALA A 801 19.46 27.62 8.66
N ALA A 802 18.24 27.94 9.07
CA ALA A 802 17.90 28.38 10.41
C ALA A 802 18.04 27.25 11.45
N THR A 803 17.54 26.05 11.15
CA THR A 803 17.38 24.99 12.16
C THR A 803 18.43 23.89 12.10
N GLY A 804 19.24 23.85 11.03
CA GLY A 804 20.09 22.71 10.67
C GLY A 804 19.32 21.45 10.26
N ARG A 805 17.98 21.47 10.29
CA ARG A 805 17.11 20.31 10.03
C ARG A 805 16.36 20.49 8.72
N SER A 806 16.23 19.42 7.94
CA SER A 806 15.47 19.47 6.69
C SER A 806 13.98 19.64 6.96
N TRP A 807 13.31 20.53 6.23
CA TRP A 807 11.87 20.70 6.33
C TRP A 807 11.13 19.41 5.96
N ARG A 808 10.24 18.99 6.87
CA ARG A 808 9.26 17.94 6.65
C ARG A 808 7.95 18.41 7.25
N TRP A 809 6.91 18.53 6.42
CA TRP A 809 5.62 19.06 6.85
C TRP A 809 4.97 18.31 8.04
N TYR A 810 5.35 17.04 8.24
CA TYR A 810 4.88 16.21 9.36
C TYR A 810 5.73 16.32 10.62
N GLU A 811 6.91 16.94 10.54
CA GLU A 811 7.75 17.32 11.67
C GLU A 811 7.57 18.80 12.01
N ARG A 812 6.57 19.49 11.43
CA ARG A 812 6.32 20.92 11.64
C ARG A 812 6.36 21.26 13.12
N ASP A 813 5.52 20.64 13.94
CA ASP A 813 5.45 20.97 15.37
C ASP A 813 6.74 20.64 16.13
N ALA A 814 7.44 19.57 15.74
CA ALA A 814 8.73 19.20 16.33
C ALA A 814 9.86 20.16 15.95
N LEU A 815 9.83 20.70 14.73
CA LEU A 815 10.78 21.69 14.22
C LEU A 815 10.50 23.08 14.78
N MET A 816 9.23 23.46 14.93
CA MET A 816 8.80 24.71 15.58
C MET A 816 9.18 24.73 17.07
N ALA A 817 9.28 23.57 17.70
CA ALA A 817 9.66 23.41 19.10
C ALA A 817 11.18 23.42 19.34
N THR A 818 12.01 23.54 18.29
CA THR A 818 13.47 23.58 18.47
C THR A 818 13.92 24.98 18.91
N PRO A 819 14.97 25.08 19.74
CA PRO A 819 15.48 26.38 20.18
C PRO A 819 15.94 27.24 19.01
N GLU A 820 16.51 26.63 17.97
CA GLU A 820 16.97 27.34 16.77
C GLU A 820 15.80 27.99 16.00
N PHE A 821 14.62 27.36 15.96
CA PHE A 821 13.45 27.98 15.33
C PHE A 821 12.89 29.14 16.17
N ALA A 822 12.93 29.01 17.50
CA ALA A 822 12.49 30.06 18.41
C ALA A 822 13.40 31.31 18.43
N GLU A 823 14.63 31.18 17.91
CA GLU A 823 15.57 32.28 17.73
C GLU A 823 15.32 33.12 16.46
N LEU A 824 14.39 32.69 15.58
CA LEU A 824 13.98 33.47 14.42
C LEU A 824 13.07 34.65 14.83
N ASP A 825 13.22 35.78 14.12
CA ASP A 825 12.25 36.87 14.19
C ASP A 825 10.85 36.35 13.82
N GLU A 826 9.82 36.79 14.53
CA GLU A 826 8.45 36.28 14.39
C GLU A 826 7.92 36.48 12.96
N ASN A 827 8.23 37.63 12.32
CA ASN A 827 7.81 37.90 10.95
C ASN A 827 8.54 36.99 9.96
N VAL A 828 9.82 36.69 10.21
CA VAL A 828 10.60 35.78 9.36
C VAL A 828 10.12 34.34 9.53
N ALA A 829 9.87 33.91 10.76
CA ALA A 829 9.33 32.58 11.06
C ALA A 829 7.98 32.36 10.36
N GLU A 830 7.07 33.35 10.43
CA GLU A 830 5.78 33.30 9.75
C GLU A 830 5.94 33.30 8.22
N LEU A 831 6.81 34.16 7.67
CA LEU A 831 7.08 34.24 6.24
C LEU A 831 7.59 32.90 5.69
N LEU A 832 8.55 32.27 6.37
CA LEU A 832 9.09 30.96 5.96
C LEU A 832 8.04 29.86 6.00
N LEU A 833 7.16 29.89 7.00
CA LEU A 833 6.02 28.96 7.09
C LEU A 833 5.01 29.17 5.97
N ARG A 834 4.75 30.42 5.58
CA ARG A 834 3.86 30.75 4.46
C ARG A 834 4.44 30.30 3.13
N CYS A 835 5.75 30.39 2.92
CA CYS A 835 6.43 29.80 1.76
C CYS A 835 6.20 28.29 1.63
N LEU A 836 5.94 27.60 2.76
CA LEU A 836 5.82 26.15 2.84
C LEU A 836 4.38 25.64 2.86
N LEU A 837 3.39 26.49 2.54
CA LEU A 837 1.99 26.09 2.45
C LEU A 837 1.77 25.02 1.37
N PRO A 838 0.91 24.02 1.62
CA PRO A 838 0.60 22.99 0.62
C PRO A 838 0.03 23.58 -0.67
N GLU A 839 -0.87 24.56 -0.54
CA GLU A 839 -1.50 25.29 -1.63
C GLU A 839 -0.56 26.38 -2.19
N PRO A 840 -0.22 26.36 -3.49
CA PRO A 840 0.71 27.32 -4.07
C PRO A 840 0.17 28.76 -4.05
N GLU A 841 -1.15 28.95 -4.10
CA GLU A 841 -1.79 30.27 -4.10
C GLU A 841 -1.69 30.98 -2.73
N GLY A 842 -1.44 30.23 -1.66
CA GLY A 842 -1.26 30.79 -0.32
C GLY A 842 0.15 31.30 -0.03
N ARG A 843 1.12 30.99 -0.91
CA ARG A 843 2.54 31.33 -0.71
C ARG A 843 2.81 32.77 -1.14
N PRO A 844 3.72 33.49 -0.44
CA PRO A 844 4.14 34.82 -0.87
C PRO A 844 4.91 34.76 -2.19
N THR A 845 5.03 35.89 -2.87
CA THR A 845 5.91 35.98 -4.05
C THR A 845 7.38 36.11 -3.63
N ALA A 846 8.32 35.72 -4.51
CA ALA A 846 9.75 35.90 -4.22
C ALA A 846 10.14 37.37 -3.97
N ARG A 847 9.40 38.32 -4.58
CA ARG A 847 9.54 39.75 -4.34
C ARG A 847 9.14 40.13 -2.92
N GLU A 848 7.94 39.72 -2.49
CA GLU A 848 7.45 39.98 -1.12
C GLU A 848 8.41 39.42 -0.06
N VAL A 849 8.97 38.23 -0.32
CA VAL A 849 9.96 37.62 0.56
C VAL A 849 11.26 38.43 0.61
N ALA A 850 11.72 38.94 -0.53
CA ALA A 850 12.91 39.78 -0.60
C ALA A 850 12.72 41.13 0.11
N ASP A 851 11.52 41.72 0.01
CA ASP A 851 11.16 42.95 0.72
C ASP A 851 11.25 42.77 2.24
N VAL A 852 10.57 41.75 2.78
CA VAL A 852 10.54 41.49 4.22
C VAL A 852 11.94 41.17 4.78
N LEU A 853 12.74 40.38 4.07
CA LEU A 853 14.12 40.09 4.51
C LEU A 853 15.08 41.28 4.35
N GLY A 854 14.80 42.18 3.41
CA GLY A 854 15.61 43.39 3.18
C GLY A 854 15.47 44.41 4.30
N GLU A 855 14.28 44.54 4.89
CA GLU A 855 14.02 45.40 6.05
C GLU A 855 14.84 45.02 7.29
N LEU A 856 15.29 43.77 7.37
CA LEU A 856 16.05 43.21 8.50
C LEU A 856 17.57 43.35 8.33
N LEU A 857 18.05 43.84 7.19
CA LEU A 857 19.48 44.11 6.97
C LEU A 857 19.89 45.45 7.60
N PRO A 858 21.00 45.51 8.35
CA PRO A 858 21.48 46.75 8.94
C PRO A 858 21.89 47.74 7.84
N GLY A 859 21.17 48.86 7.74
CA GLY A 859 21.48 49.95 6.82
C GLY A 859 20.36 50.32 5.83
N GLY A 860 19.21 49.61 5.83
CA GLY A 860 18.10 49.90 4.93
C GLY A 860 18.57 49.87 3.47
N ALA A 861 18.74 48.68 2.91
CA ALA A 861 19.17 48.54 1.53
C ALA A 861 18.12 49.21 0.62
N GLU A 862 18.40 50.45 0.21
CA GLU A 862 17.62 51.13 -0.81
C GLU A 862 17.63 50.23 -2.04
N TRP A 863 16.44 49.98 -2.57
CA TRP A 863 16.30 49.39 -3.88
C TRP A 863 17.07 50.30 -4.85
N GLU A 864 18.27 49.89 -5.27
CA GLU A 864 18.73 50.31 -6.59
C GLU A 864 17.63 49.81 -7.53
N HIS A 865 16.78 50.76 -7.97
CA HIS A 865 16.03 50.63 -9.19
C HIS A 865 17.05 50.11 -10.20
N ILE A 866 16.99 48.81 -10.50
CA ILE A 866 17.69 48.24 -11.64
C ILE A 866 17.20 49.12 -12.77
N GLY A 867 18.12 49.96 -13.27
CA GLY A 867 17.79 51.02 -14.20
C GLY A 867 16.94 50.43 -15.30
N ASP A 868 15.80 51.07 -15.54
CA ASP A 868 15.31 51.28 -16.89
C ASP A 868 16.44 52.03 -17.63
N GLU A 869 17.55 51.34 -17.93
CA GLU A 869 18.44 51.80 -18.97
C GLU A 869 17.71 51.50 -20.26
N ASP A 870 17.27 52.58 -20.88
CA ASP A 870 16.92 52.75 -22.28
C ASP A 870 17.72 51.80 -23.20
N GLU A 871 17.31 50.54 -23.31
CA GLU A 871 17.53 49.77 -24.52
C GLU A 871 16.45 50.22 -25.49
N GLU A 872 16.86 51.16 -26.36
CA GLU A 872 16.22 51.48 -27.62
C GLU A 872 15.40 50.30 -28.12
N ASP A 873 14.09 50.51 -28.19
CA ASP A 873 13.15 49.76 -29.00
C ASP A 873 13.86 49.33 -30.31
N PRO A 874 14.33 48.07 -30.41
CA PRO A 874 14.93 47.60 -31.64
C PRO A 874 13.76 47.35 -32.55
N GLY A 875 13.43 48.42 -33.29
CA GLY A 875 12.31 48.62 -34.20
C GLY A 875 11.40 47.44 -34.45
N GLU A 876 10.10 47.70 -34.26
CA GLU A 876 8.98 47.04 -34.92
C GLU A 876 9.43 46.05 -36.02
N PRO A 877 9.51 44.74 -35.72
CA PRO A 877 9.41 43.76 -36.77
C PRO A 877 7.93 43.76 -37.18
N ASP A 878 7.66 44.54 -38.23
CA ASP A 878 6.59 44.39 -39.21
C ASP A 878 5.39 43.52 -38.78
N ASP A 879 4.27 44.21 -38.53
CA ASP A 879 2.88 43.76 -38.56
C ASP A 879 2.66 42.34 -39.13
N THR A 880 2.65 41.33 -38.25
CA THR A 880 1.94 40.05 -38.48
C THR A 880 1.34 39.52 -37.17
N GLY A 881 0.06 39.83 -36.93
CA GLY A 881 -0.66 39.59 -35.69
C GLY A 881 -0.68 38.15 -35.13
N GLY A 882 -0.48 38.04 -33.81
CA GLY A 882 -0.78 36.88 -32.97
C GLY A 882 -2.02 37.11 -32.10
N PRO A 883 -2.73 36.04 -31.65
CA PRO A 883 -4.09 36.12 -31.11
C PRO A 883 -4.14 36.65 -29.67
N GLU A 884 -5.06 37.59 -29.42
CA GLU A 884 -5.45 38.09 -28.09
C GLU A 884 -5.92 36.95 -27.17
N ASP A 885 -5.63 37.02 -25.86
CA ASP A 885 -6.06 36.01 -24.87
C ASP A 885 -7.56 36.14 -24.55
N ASP A 886 -8.41 35.56 -25.40
CA ASP A 886 -9.89 35.55 -25.32
C ASP A 886 -10.47 34.88 -24.04
N SER A 887 -9.62 34.34 -23.15
CA SER A 887 -10.03 33.49 -22.02
C SER A 887 -11.00 34.18 -21.07
N GLU A 888 -10.80 35.47 -20.76
CA GLU A 888 -11.71 36.22 -19.90
C GLU A 888 -13.10 36.38 -20.54
N GLN A 889 -13.15 36.62 -21.85
CA GLN A 889 -14.41 36.74 -22.58
C GLN A 889 -15.18 35.41 -22.57
N TRP A 890 -14.48 34.29 -22.73
CA TRP A 890 -15.08 32.96 -22.60
C TRP A 890 -15.62 32.71 -21.20
N MET A 891 -14.88 33.07 -20.14
CA MET A 891 -15.37 32.95 -18.76
C MET A 891 -16.63 33.79 -18.53
N ARG A 892 -16.67 35.04 -19.00
CA ARG A 892 -17.88 35.89 -18.92
C ARG A 892 -19.06 35.24 -19.64
N THR A 893 -18.82 34.68 -20.82
CA THR A 893 -19.84 33.95 -21.58
C THR A 893 -20.35 32.73 -20.82
N VAL A 894 -19.44 31.91 -20.27
CA VAL A 894 -19.77 30.71 -19.49
C VAL A 894 -20.47 31.05 -18.18
N ARG A 895 -20.25 32.23 -17.60
CA ARG A 895 -20.91 32.70 -16.36
C ARG A 895 -22.30 33.30 -16.59
N THR A 896 -22.70 33.53 -17.84
CA THR A 896 -24.00 34.15 -18.15
C THR A 896 -25.15 33.18 -17.78
N PRO A 897 -26.14 33.59 -16.96
CA PRO A 897 -27.26 32.74 -16.59
C PRO A 897 -28.03 32.19 -17.80
N LEU A 898 -28.51 30.96 -17.73
CA LEU A 898 -29.28 30.36 -18.83
C LEU A 898 -30.75 30.85 -18.78
N GLU A 899 -31.31 31.20 -19.94
CA GLU A 899 -32.73 31.57 -20.04
C GLU A 899 -33.67 30.35 -19.89
N ARG A 900 -33.17 29.15 -20.21
CA ARG A 900 -33.88 27.87 -20.08
C ARG A 900 -32.88 26.74 -19.81
N PRO A 901 -33.30 25.65 -19.17
CA PRO A 901 -32.45 24.48 -18.98
C PRO A 901 -31.92 23.95 -20.31
N LEU A 902 -30.64 23.60 -20.35
CA LEU A 902 -29.93 23.16 -21.55
C LEU A 902 -29.42 21.74 -21.40
N ARG A 903 -29.77 20.87 -22.37
CA ARG A 903 -29.30 19.49 -22.41
C ARG A 903 -28.31 19.29 -23.55
N ILE A 904 -27.12 18.80 -23.22
CA ILE A 904 -26.02 18.62 -24.18
C ILE A 904 -25.67 17.14 -24.23
N ALA A 905 -25.88 16.50 -25.38
CA ALA A 905 -25.46 15.11 -25.58
C ALA A 905 -24.02 15.07 -26.11
N LEU A 906 -23.16 14.28 -25.47
CA LEU A 906 -21.81 13.99 -25.94
C LEU A 906 -21.80 12.62 -26.61
N ILE A 907 -21.33 12.58 -27.85
CA ILE A 907 -21.33 11.38 -28.68
C ILE A 907 -19.90 11.04 -29.08
N GLY A 908 -19.42 9.88 -28.65
CA GLY A 908 -18.17 9.30 -29.14
C GLY A 908 -18.36 8.65 -30.50
N VAL A 909 -17.59 9.06 -31.52
CA VAL A 909 -17.71 8.44 -32.86
C VAL A 909 -17.14 7.01 -32.92
N ARG A 910 -16.29 6.65 -31.96
CA ARG A 910 -15.69 5.31 -31.74
C ARG A 910 -15.29 5.13 -30.28
N ASP A 911 -14.96 3.90 -29.93
CA ASP A 911 -14.40 3.57 -28.61
C ASP A 911 -13.03 4.25 -28.39
N GLY A 912 -12.80 4.75 -27.17
CA GLY A 912 -11.50 5.29 -26.77
C GLY A 912 -11.15 6.66 -27.38
N VAL A 913 -12.11 7.36 -27.98
CA VAL A 913 -11.92 8.75 -28.45
C VAL A 913 -11.92 9.79 -27.31
N GLY A 914 -12.28 9.35 -26.11
CA GLY A 914 -12.29 10.18 -24.90
C GLY A 914 -13.61 10.89 -24.62
N CYS A 915 -14.75 10.40 -25.14
CA CYS A 915 -16.08 11.00 -24.93
C CYS A 915 -16.40 11.20 -23.44
N THR A 916 -16.35 10.13 -22.64
CA THR A 916 -16.58 10.18 -21.19
C THR A 916 -15.64 11.13 -20.46
N THR A 917 -14.37 11.18 -20.89
CA THR A 917 -13.41 12.13 -20.35
C THR A 917 -13.83 13.57 -20.69
N THR A 918 -14.19 13.84 -21.94
CA THR A 918 -14.71 15.14 -22.38
C THR A 918 -15.99 15.53 -21.63
N THR A 919 -16.90 14.58 -21.37
CA THR A 919 -18.12 14.80 -20.58
C THR A 919 -17.79 15.25 -19.17
N MET A 920 -16.90 14.53 -18.50
CA MET A 920 -16.44 14.89 -17.15
C MET A 920 -15.71 16.23 -17.11
N MET A 921 -14.82 16.49 -18.07
CA MET A 921 -14.07 17.73 -18.14
C MET A 921 -14.96 18.94 -18.40
N LEU A 922 -15.83 18.85 -19.40
CA LEU A 922 -16.77 19.90 -19.73
C LEU A 922 -17.72 20.17 -18.56
N GLY A 923 -18.25 19.12 -17.94
CA GLY A 923 -19.12 19.24 -16.77
C GLY A 923 -18.41 19.87 -15.58
N ALA A 924 -17.15 19.50 -15.33
CA ALA A 924 -16.36 20.06 -14.25
C ALA A 924 -16.08 21.55 -14.46
N VAL A 925 -15.64 21.96 -15.66
CA VAL A 925 -15.40 23.37 -16.02
C VAL A 925 -16.69 24.19 -15.92
N LEU A 926 -17.81 23.66 -16.40
CA LEU A 926 -19.11 24.33 -16.31
C LEU A 926 -19.55 24.51 -14.85
N ALA A 927 -19.39 23.49 -14.01
CA ALA A 927 -19.76 23.56 -12.60
C ALA A 927 -18.82 24.47 -11.78
N ASP A 928 -17.53 24.51 -12.12
CA ASP A 928 -16.54 25.37 -11.47
C ASP A 928 -16.77 26.86 -11.77
N GLN A 929 -17.18 27.17 -13.01
CA GLN A 929 -17.36 28.55 -13.45
C GLN A 929 -18.77 29.08 -13.17
N ARG A 930 -19.77 28.23 -12.96
CA ARG A 930 -21.18 28.64 -12.76
C ARG A 930 -21.62 28.39 -11.33
N GLN A 931 -22.61 29.16 -10.87
CA GLN A 931 -23.28 28.93 -9.58
C GLN A 931 -24.48 27.96 -9.70
N GLU A 932 -24.99 27.77 -10.92
CA GLU A 932 -26.08 26.84 -11.23
C GLU A 932 -25.62 25.37 -11.16
N ARG A 933 -26.56 24.46 -10.90
CA ARG A 933 -26.24 23.04 -10.76
C ARG A 933 -26.08 22.39 -12.13
N VAL A 934 -24.97 21.66 -12.29
CA VAL A 934 -24.66 20.88 -13.49
C VAL A 934 -24.77 19.39 -13.18
N LEU A 935 -25.44 18.65 -14.06
CA LEU A 935 -25.58 17.19 -13.99
C LEU A 935 -24.84 16.54 -15.17
N ALA A 936 -24.15 15.44 -14.93
CA ALA A 936 -23.70 14.52 -15.97
C ALA A 936 -24.36 13.15 -15.79
N ILE A 937 -24.93 12.61 -16.87
CA ILE A 937 -25.63 11.32 -16.89
C ILE A 937 -24.86 10.36 -17.79
N ASP A 938 -24.53 9.18 -17.26
CA ASP A 938 -24.07 8.04 -18.06
C ASP A 938 -25.27 7.38 -18.73
N ALA A 939 -25.36 7.45 -20.06
CA ALA A 939 -26.48 6.90 -20.81
C ALA A 939 -26.12 5.60 -21.55
N ASP A 940 -24.96 4.98 -21.30
CA ASP A 940 -24.60 3.77 -22.00
C ASP A 940 -25.32 2.53 -21.44
N ARG A 941 -26.00 1.78 -22.33
CA ARG A 941 -26.87 0.64 -21.96
C ARG A 941 -26.16 -0.71 -21.82
N HIS A 942 -24.88 -0.81 -22.22
CA HIS A 942 -24.21 -2.09 -22.43
C HIS A 942 -23.04 -2.32 -21.46
N MET A 943 -22.88 -3.58 -21.03
CA MET A 943 -21.67 -4.10 -20.36
C MET A 943 -20.53 -4.22 -21.39
N GLY A 944 -19.75 -3.15 -21.56
CA GLY A 944 -18.54 -3.13 -22.39
C GLY A 944 -17.25 -2.86 -21.60
N ARG A 945 -16.10 -2.96 -22.28
CA ARG A 945 -14.73 -2.68 -21.74
C ARG A 945 -14.41 -1.18 -21.69
N HIS A 946 -15.41 -0.31 -21.62
CA HIS A 946 -15.24 1.14 -21.76
C HIS A 946 -15.01 1.81 -20.39
N VAL A 947 -14.26 2.91 -20.40
CA VAL A 947 -14.10 3.80 -19.24
C VAL A 947 -15.44 4.47 -18.99
N ARG A 948 -16.06 4.19 -17.83
CA ARG A 948 -17.40 4.70 -17.48
C ARG A 948 -17.30 6.03 -16.76
N ILE A 949 -18.38 6.81 -16.73
CA ILE A 949 -18.39 8.07 -15.97
C ILE A 949 -18.11 7.79 -14.48
N GLY A 950 -18.62 6.66 -13.98
CA GLY A 950 -18.46 6.22 -12.59
C GLY A 950 -17.02 5.94 -12.16
N SER A 951 -16.11 5.67 -13.11
CA SER A 951 -14.68 5.52 -12.80
C SER A 951 -13.90 6.83 -12.81
N ARG A 952 -14.53 7.93 -13.26
CA ARG A 952 -13.93 9.27 -13.35
C ARG A 952 -14.34 10.20 -12.21
N VAL A 953 -15.17 9.73 -11.28
CA VAL A 953 -15.63 10.47 -10.09
C VAL A 953 -15.56 9.59 -8.84
N PHE A 954 -15.36 10.18 -7.67
CA PHE A 954 -15.50 9.46 -6.40
C PHE A 954 -16.97 9.08 -6.16
N ARG A 955 -17.24 7.79 -5.96
CA ARG A 955 -18.60 7.27 -5.82
C ARG A 955 -19.12 7.42 -4.40
N ASN A 956 -20.19 8.20 -4.25
CA ASN A 956 -20.94 8.31 -2.99
C ASN A 956 -22.11 7.33 -2.90
N THR A 957 -22.54 6.79 -4.04
CA THR A 957 -23.66 5.86 -4.14
C THR A 957 -23.41 4.81 -5.21
N LEU A 958 -23.96 3.61 -5.01
CA LEU A 958 -23.97 2.53 -6.00
C LEU A 958 -25.25 2.51 -6.83
N ALA A 959 -26.19 3.40 -6.55
CA ALA A 959 -27.43 3.50 -7.31
C ALA A 959 -27.15 3.90 -8.77
N ASN A 960 -27.95 3.36 -9.68
CA ASN A 960 -27.86 3.59 -11.12
C ASN A 960 -29.12 4.28 -11.68
N LEU A 961 -29.14 4.53 -13.00
CA LEU A 961 -30.25 5.22 -13.67
C LEU A 961 -31.58 4.46 -13.51
N SER A 962 -31.57 3.13 -13.59
CA SER A 962 -32.78 2.30 -13.37
C SER A 962 -33.30 2.43 -11.94
N ASP A 963 -32.41 2.49 -10.94
CA ASP A 963 -32.80 2.64 -9.53
C ASP A 963 -33.48 3.99 -9.29
N LEU A 964 -32.95 5.06 -9.89
CA LEU A 964 -33.58 6.37 -9.86
C LEU A 964 -34.94 6.34 -10.57
N ALA A 965 -35.01 5.77 -11.77
CA ALA A 965 -36.25 5.66 -12.55
C ALA A 965 -37.36 4.92 -11.79
N GLY A 966 -37.01 3.86 -11.05
CA GLY A 966 -37.92 3.10 -10.20
C GLY A 966 -38.38 3.85 -8.95
N SER A 967 -37.60 4.83 -8.49
CA SER A 967 -37.83 5.57 -7.23
C SER A 967 -38.31 7.01 -7.46
N LEU A 968 -38.59 7.43 -8.70
CA LEU A 968 -38.94 8.81 -9.04
C LEU A 968 -40.17 9.34 -8.28
N ASP A 969 -41.13 8.47 -7.95
CA ASP A 969 -42.34 8.87 -7.22
C ASP A 969 -42.04 9.23 -5.74
N GLU A 970 -40.87 8.82 -5.24
CA GLU A 970 -40.37 9.11 -3.90
C GLU A 970 -39.50 10.39 -3.86
N VAL A 971 -38.97 10.83 -5.00
CA VAL A 971 -38.13 12.03 -5.12
C VAL A 971 -39.01 13.27 -5.10
N ARG A 972 -39.10 13.95 -3.94
CA ARG A 972 -39.91 15.17 -3.76
C ARG A 972 -39.07 16.43 -3.63
N ARG A 973 -37.80 16.29 -3.24
CA ARG A 973 -36.84 17.38 -3.08
C ARG A 973 -35.49 16.98 -3.65
N PHE A 974 -34.61 17.97 -3.76
CA PHE A 974 -33.26 17.75 -4.28
C PHE A 974 -32.45 16.79 -3.41
N GLU A 975 -32.64 16.82 -2.09
CA GLU A 975 -31.93 15.93 -1.15
C GLU A 975 -32.27 14.45 -1.40
N ASP A 976 -33.50 14.15 -1.84
CA ASP A 976 -33.92 12.79 -2.20
C ASP A 976 -33.18 12.33 -3.47
N LEU A 977 -32.98 13.25 -4.42
CA LEU A 977 -32.24 12.99 -5.65
C LEU A 977 -30.74 12.77 -5.40
N GLN A 978 -30.15 13.44 -4.40
CA GLN A 978 -28.72 13.30 -4.06
C GLN A 978 -28.34 11.87 -3.65
N LEU A 979 -29.29 11.05 -3.18
CA LEU A 979 -29.04 9.63 -2.85
C LEU A 979 -28.63 8.80 -4.08
N PHE A 980 -28.94 9.29 -5.28
CA PHE A 980 -28.65 8.66 -6.56
C PHE A 980 -27.48 9.31 -7.31
N LEU A 981 -26.90 10.38 -6.76
CA LEU A 981 -25.86 11.18 -7.41
C LEU A 981 -24.52 11.09 -6.69
N SER A 982 -23.43 11.16 -7.45
CA SER A 982 -22.07 11.29 -6.94
C SER A 982 -21.54 12.70 -7.23
N PRO A 983 -21.27 13.52 -6.20
CA PRO A 983 -20.72 14.87 -6.39
C PRO A 983 -19.22 14.82 -6.71
N HIS A 984 -18.82 15.63 -7.68
CA HIS A 984 -17.43 15.95 -7.99
C HIS A 984 -17.00 17.22 -7.23
N ARG A 985 -15.70 17.41 -6.98
CA ARG A 985 -15.16 18.55 -6.21
C ARG A 985 -15.49 19.91 -6.81
N SER A 986 -15.61 20.00 -8.13
CA SER A 986 -16.01 21.21 -8.85
C SER A 986 -17.50 21.58 -8.69
N GLY A 987 -18.30 20.77 -7.98
CA GLY A 987 -19.74 20.96 -7.85
C GLY A 987 -20.60 20.17 -8.86
N LEU A 988 -19.98 19.57 -9.88
CA LEU A 988 -20.66 18.71 -10.86
C LEU A 988 -21.32 17.51 -10.16
N GLN A 989 -22.60 17.26 -10.43
CA GLN A 989 -23.29 16.06 -9.97
C GLN A 989 -23.26 14.98 -11.05
N VAL A 990 -23.02 13.73 -10.68
CA VAL A 990 -22.89 12.61 -11.63
C VAL A 990 -23.90 11.51 -11.32
N LEU A 991 -24.76 11.19 -12.29
CA LEU A 991 -25.59 10.00 -12.30
C LEU A 991 -24.91 8.93 -13.16
N ALA A 992 -24.34 7.93 -12.50
CA ALA A 992 -23.66 6.84 -13.18
C ALA A 992 -24.60 5.66 -13.46
N ASN A 993 -24.30 4.88 -14.50
CA ASN A 993 -25.13 3.75 -14.92
C ASN A 993 -24.37 2.41 -14.85
N ASP A 994 -23.54 2.24 -13.82
CA ASP A 994 -22.76 1.02 -13.59
C ASP A 994 -23.43 0.03 -12.62
N SER A 995 -23.64 -1.19 -13.09
CA SER A 995 -24.27 -2.27 -12.31
C SER A 995 -23.25 -2.91 -11.35
N VAL A 996 -22.76 -2.17 -10.35
CA VAL A 996 -21.81 -2.72 -9.36
C VAL A 996 -22.51 -3.68 -8.38
N SER A 997 -23.84 -3.60 -8.24
CA SER A 997 -24.57 -4.30 -7.17
C SER A 997 -25.49 -5.45 -7.60
N HIS A 998 -25.71 -5.68 -8.90
CA HIS A 998 -26.64 -6.73 -9.37
C HIS A 998 -26.06 -7.57 -10.52
N PRO A 999 -25.59 -8.81 -10.25
CA PRO A 999 -25.36 -9.79 -11.29
C PRO A 999 -26.70 -10.39 -11.72
N SER A 1000 -26.95 -10.38 -13.03
CA SER A 1000 -27.97 -11.16 -13.75
C SER A 1000 -29.40 -10.58 -13.88
N ALA A 1001 -29.72 -10.18 -15.12
CA ALA A 1001 -30.99 -10.42 -15.82
C ALA A 1001 -32.28 -9.63 -15.49
N ILE A 1002 -32.30 -8.61 -14.63
CA ILE A 1002 -33.49 -7.73 -14.49
C ILE A 1002 -33.07 -6.25 -14.53
N GLY A 1003 -33.44 -5.54 -15.61
CA GLY A 1003 -33.57 -4.07 -15.63
C GLY A 1003 -32.45 -3.24 -16.28
N GLN A 1004 -32.12 -3.46 -17.56
CA GLN A 1004 -31.58 -2.34 -18.36
C GLN A 1004 -32.64 -1.24 -18.42
N TYR A 1005 -32.23 0.03 -18.23
CA TYR A 1005 -33.17 1.13 -18.31
C TYR A 1005 -33.79 1.21 -19.73
N THR A 1006 -35.08 1.46 -19.80
CA THR A 1006 -35.84 1.58 -21.06
C THR A 1006 -35.81 3.02 -21.58
N ASP A 1007 -36.22 3.22 -22.84
CA ASP A 1007 -36.46 4.57 -23.40
C ASP A 1007 -37.43 5.38 -22.54
N VAL A 1008 -38.41 4.70 -21.91
CA VAL A 1008 -39.38 5.33 -21.02
C VAL A 1008 -38.70 5.77 -19.72
N ASP A 1009 -37.86 4.93 -19.14
CA ASP A 1009 -37.12 5.24 -17.90
C ASP A 1009 -36.23 6.46 -18.09
N PHE A 1010 -35.47 6.53 -19.19
CA PHE A 1010 -34.64 7.69 -19.48
C PHE A 1010 -35.47 8.97 -19.64
N ARG A 1011 -36.59 8.95 -20.37
CA ARG A 1011 -37.47 10.12 -20.51
C ARG A 1011 -38.02 10.58 -19.17
N ARG A 1012 -38.37 9.64 -18.28
CA ARG A 1012 -38.85 9.96 -16.93
C ARG A 1012 -37.74 10.61 -16.08
N VAL A 1013 -36.54 10.02 -16.07
CA VAL A 1013 -35.38 10.57 -15.36
C VAL A 1013 -35.01 11.95 -15.90
N ALA A 1014 -34.86 12.10 -17.21
CA ALA A 1014 -34.53 13.38 -17.84
C ALA A 1014 -35.55 14.48 -17.55
N ARG A 1015 -36.84 14.14 -17.46
CA ARG A 1015 -37.90 15.09 -17.08
C ARG A 1015 -37.85 15.46 -15.60
N ALA A 1016 -37.57 14.50 -14.72
CA ALA A 1016 -37.49 14.72 -13.28
C ALA A 1016 -36.25 15.54 -12.90
N THR A 1017 -35.10 15.28 -13.51
CA THR A 1017 -33.86 16.03 -13.24
C THR A 1017 -33.91 17.46 -13.76
N GLN A 1018 -34.71 17.75 -14.79
CA GLN A 1018 -34.86 19.09 -15.37
C GLN A 1018 -35.37 20.14 -14.37
N GLU A 1019 -36.10 19.74 -13.33
CA GLU A 1019 -36.56 20.66 -12.28
C GLU A 1019 -35.42 21.13 -11.36
N TYR A 1020 -34.31 20.38 -11.30
CA TYR A 1020 -33.23 20.60 -10.33
C TYR A 1020 -31.91 21.05 -10.95
N PHE A 1021 -31.75 20.93 -12.27
CA PHE A 1021 -30.52 21.19 -13.00
C PHE A 1021 -30.76 22.06 -14.23
N ASP A 1022 -30.09 23.20 -14.30
CA ASP A 1022 -30.13 24.11 -15.45
C ASP A 1022 -29.28 23.61 -16.62
N LEU A 1023 -28.29 22.75 -16.35
CA LEU A 1023 -27.43 22.17 -17.36
C LEU A 1023 -27.25 20.67 -17.14
N THR A 1024 -27.58 19.86 -18.15
CA THR A 1024 -27.38 18.41 -18.13
C THR A 1024 -26.53 17.96 -19.30
N LEU A 1025 -25.46 17.23 -19.00
CA LEU A 1025 -24.60 16.53 -19.95
C LEU A 1025 -25.01 15.06 -20.03
N ILE A 1026 -25.16 14.53 -21.24
CA ILE A 1026 -25.56 13.13 -21.47
C ILE A 1026 -24.39 12.44 -22.18
N ASP A 1027 -23.68 11.56 -21.48
CA ASP A 1027 -22.57 10.78 -22.05
C ASP A 1027 -23.11 9.57 -22.80
N THR A 1028 -22.79 9.43 -24.09
CA THR A 1028 -23.14 8.22 -24.83
C THR A 1028 -22.12 7.84 -25.92
N ASP A 1029 -21.91 6.54 -26.07
CA ASP A 1029 -21.11 5.95 -27.15
C ASP A 1029 -21.92 5.68 -28.45
N LYS A 1030 -23.24 5.93 -28.44
CA LYS A 1030 -24.17 5.53 -29.51
C LYS A 1030 -25.14 6.63 -29.91
N PHE A 1031 -25.56 6.58 -31.18
CA PHE A 1031 -26.62 7.42 -31.73
C PHE A 1031 -27.99 6.83 -31.36
N LEU A 1032 -28.39 6.98 -30.10
CA LEU A 1032 -29.71 6.56 -29.60
C LEU A 1032 -30.74 7.67 -29.84
N PRO A 1033 -31.79 7.45 -30.67
CA PRO A 1033 -32.77 8.49 -30.99
C PRO A 1033 -33.40 9.14 -29.76
N VAL A 1034 -33.75 8.34 -28.74
CA VAL A 1034 -34.36 8.85 -27.50
C VAL A 1034 -33.46 9.82 -26.73
N LEU A 1035 -32.12 9.70 -26.80
CA LEU A 1035 -31.21 10.64 -26.15
C LEU A 1035 -31.10 11.92 -26.97
N LEU A 1036 -31.03 11.79 -28.30
CA LEU A 1036 -30.89 12.92 -29.23
C LEU A 1036 -32.16 13.78 -29.29
N GLU A 1037 -33.34 13.16 -29.22
CA GLU A 1037 -34.63 13.86 -29.11
C GLU A 1037 -34.74 14.74 -27.85
N GLN A 1038 -33.97 14.42 -26.80
CA GLN A 1038 -33.93 15.19 -25.56
C GLN A 1038 -32.77 16.19 -25.52
N ALA A 1039 -31.84 16.17 -26.49
CA ALA A 1039 -30.71 17.07 -26.52
C ALA A 1039 -31.09 18.39 -27.21
N ASP A 1040 -30.68 19.52 -26.63
CA ASP A 1040 -30.75 20.83 -27.29
C ASP A 1040 -29.50 21.07 -28.15
N ARG A 1041 -28.36 20.49 -27.76
CA ARG A 1041 -27.06 20.60 -28.43
C ARG A 1041 -26.31 19.28 -28.39
N VAL A 1042 -25.37 19.08 -29.32
CA VAL A 1042 -24.56 17.86 -29.41
C VAL A 1042 -23.07 18.20 -29.47
N VAL A 1043 -22.26 17.46 -28.72
CA VAL A 1043 -20.80 17.46 -28.85
C VAL A 1043 -20.37 16.15 -29.51
N ILE A 1044 -19.72 16.25 -30.66
CA ILE A 1044 -19.18 15.07 -31.37
C ILE A 1044 -17.71 14.94 -31.01
N VAL A 1045 -17.35 13.89 -30.26
CA VAL A 1045 -15.97 13.66 -29.82
C VAL A 1045 -15.30 12.67 -30.75
N SER A 1046 -14.17 13.08 -31.32
CA SER A 1046 -13.36 12.27 -32.25
C SER A 1046 -11.87 12.47 -32.00
N ARG A 1047 -11.04 11.64 -32.61
CA ARG A 1047 -9.57 11.75 -32.52
C ARG A 1047 -9.06 12.88 -33.41
N ALA A 1048 -8.01 13.56 -32.96
CA ALA A 1048 -7.30 14.57 -33.74
C ALA A 1048 -6.33 13.93 -34.76
N ASP A 1049 -6.86 13.10 -35.66
CA ASP A 1049 -6.14 12.55 -36.82
C ASP A 1049 -7.04 12.57 -38.08
N PRO A 1050 -6.50 12.40 -39.30
CA PRO A 1050 -7.31 12.47 -40.53
C PRO A 1050 -8.47 11.47 -40.53
N ALA A 1051 -8.28 10.27 -39.97
CA ALA A 1051 -9.35 9.28 -39.85
C ALA A 1051 -10.46 9.75 -38.88
N GLY A 1052 -10.10 10.43 -37.80
CA GLY A 1052 -11.02 11.02 -36.84
C GLY A 1052 -11.81 12.19 -37.40
N VAL A 1053 -11.21 13.02 -38.27
CA VAL A 1053 -11.93 14.07 -39.01
C VAL A 1053 -12.98 13.46 -39.94
N THR A 1054 -12.63 12.43 -40.72
CA THR A 1054 -13.59 11.71 -41.57
C THR A 1054 -14.71 11.07 -40.74
N GLN A 1055 -14.39 10.51 -39.57
CA GLN A 1055 -15.40 9.94 -38.67
C GLN A 1055 -16.34 10.99 -38.09
N ALA A 1056 -15.84 12.19 -37.77
CA ALA A 1056 -16.68 13.31 -37.34
C ALA A 1056 -17.63 13.77 -38.46
N GLN A 1057 -17.18 13.79 -39.72
CA GLN A 1057 -18.04 14.07 -40.88
C GLN A 1057 -19.15 13.02 -41.03
N GLN A 1058 -18.81 11.74 -40.96
CA GLN A 1058 -19.78 10.64 -41.02
C GLN A 1058 -20.80 10.69 -39.86
N ALA A 1059 -20.36 11.09 -38.67
CA ALA A 1059 -21.24 11.30 -37.52
C ALA A 1059 -22.28 12.41 -37.79
N MET A 1060 -21.86 13.53 -38.40
CA MET A 1060 -22.79 14.59 -38.81
C MET A 1060 -23.74 14.11 -39.92
N ASP A 1061 -23.26 13.35 -40.91
CA ASP A 1061 -24.13 12.78 -41.96
C ASP A 1061 -25.18 11.82 -41.39
N ARG A 1062 -24.82 11.11 -40.32
CA ARG A 1062 -25.75 10.24 -39.60
C ARG A 1062 -26.85 11.03 -38.88
N LEU A 1063 -26.55 12.19 -38.31
CA LEU A 1063 -27.57 13.09 -37.75
C LEU A 1063 -28.53 13.61 -38.84
N VAL A 1064 -28.06 13.85 -40.07
CA VAL A 1064 -28.94 14.20 -41.21
C VAL A 1064 -29.86 13.03 -41.54
N THR A 1065 -29.31 11.82 -41.56
CA THR A 1065 -30.06 10.58 -41.86
C THR A 1065 -31.13 10.30 -40.79
N LEU A 1066 -30.93 10.77 -39.56
CA LEU A 1066 -31.91 10.67 -38.47
C LEU A 1066 -32.92 11.83 -38.45
N ASP A 1067 -32.96 12.67 -39.50
CA ASP A 1067 -33.84 13.84 -39.63
C ASP A 1067 -33.64 14.89 -38.51
N MET A 1068 -32.39 15.07 -38.07
CA MET A 1068 -32.01 16.05 -37.04
C MET A 1068 -31.03 17.12 -37.57
N PRO A 1069 -31.35 17.83 -38.67
CA PRO A 1069 -30.43 18.80 -39.28
C PRO A 1069 -30.15 20.03 -38.39
N ASP A 1070 -31.09 20.40 -37.52
CA ASP A 1070 -30.92 21.54 -36.61
C ASP A 1070 -29.89 21.24 -35.49
N LEU A 1071 -29.81 20.00 -35.02
CA LEU A 1071 -28.78 19.60 -34.04
C LEU A 1071 -27.36 19.67 -34.62
N ILE A 1072 -27.19 19.44 -35.93
CA ILE A 1072 -25.88 19.56 -36.58
C ILE A 1072 -25.41 21.02 -36.54
N ARG A 1073 -26.32 21.95 -36.85
CA ARG A 1073 -26.02 23.39 -36.85
C ARG A 1073 -25.60 23.90 -35.47
N GLU A 1074 -26.15 23.29 -34.42
CA GLU A 1074 -25.82 23.60 -33.02
C GLU A 1074 -24.72 22.69 -32.44
N SER A 1075 -24.16 21.76 -33.22
CA SER A 1075 -23.15 20.82 -32.74
C SER A 1075 -21.76 21.44 -32.63
N VAL A 1076 -20.95 20.98 -31.69
CA VAL A 1076 -19.52 21.31 -31.61
C VAL A 1076 -18.71 20.03 -31.77
N VAL A 1077 -17.73 20.04 -32.67
CA VAL A 1077 -16.82 18.90 -32.86
C VAL A 1077 -15.59 19.07 -31.98
N VAL A 1078 -15.29 18.07 -31.16
CA VAL A 1078 -14.08 18.00 -30.34
C VAL A 1078 -13.10 17.02 -30.97
N LEU A 1079 -11.93 17.52 -31.34
CA LEU A 1079 -10.80 16.74 -31.85
C LEU A 1079 -9.79 16.53 -30.72
N ASN A 1080 -9.77 15.32 -30.16
CA ASN A 1080 -9.00 14.97 -28.97
C ASN A 1080 -7.67 14.29 -29.31
N HIS A 1081 -6.55 14.80 -28.81
CA HIS A 1081 -5.22 14.21 -28.97
C HIS A 1081 -4.93 13.12 -27.91
N SER A 1082 -5.20 11.86 -28.22
CA SER A 1082 -5.02 10.72 -27.30
C SER A 1082 -3.76 9.87 -27.52
N ARG A 1083 -2.90 10.20 -28.50
CA ARG A 1083 -1.63 9.49 -28.81
C ARG A 1083 -0.49 10.50 -29.05
N PRO A 1084 0.81 10.12 -28.87
CA PRO A 1084 1.92 10.98 -29.28
C PRO A 1084 1.75 11.33 -30.75
N ALA A 1085 1.93 12.61 -31.09
CA ALA A 1085 1.81 13.07 -32.47
C ALA A 1085 2.79 12.28 -33.34
N ALA A 1086 2.26 11.40 -34.19
CA ALA A 1086 3.09 10.61 -35.12
C ALA A 1086 3.65 11.47 -36.29
N GLY A 1087 3.76 12.79 -36.12
CA GLY A 1087 4.19 13.73 -37.16
C GLY A 1087 3.14 14.10 -38.21
N TRP A 1088 1.84 13.95 -37.92
CA TRP A 1088 0.76 14.23 -38.89
C TRP A 1088 0.14 15.59 -38.57
N THR A 1089 0.11 16.50 -39.54
CA THR A 1089 -0.63 17.77 -39.45
C THR A 1089 -2.05 17.57 -39.99
N LEU A 1090 -3.05 18.11 -39.30
CA LEU A 1090 -4.42 18.11 -39.81
C LEU A 1090 -4.53 19.12 -40.95
N ASP A 1091 -5.08 18.68 -42.08
CA ASP A 1091 -5.33 19.55 -43.23
C ASP A 1091 -6.33 20.67 -42.88
N ALA A 1092 -5.93 21.91 -43.13
CA ALA A 1092 -6.74 23.09 -42.84
C ALA A 1092 -8.05 23.12 -43.65
N GLY A 1093 -8.05 22.55 -44.87
CA GLY A 1093 -9.25 22.42 -45.69
C GLY A 1093 -10.31 21.51 -45.04
N SER A 1094 -9.86 20.38 -44.49
CA SER A 1094 -10.70 19.41 -43.80
C SER A 1094 -11.32 19.98 -42.51
N ILE A 1095 -10.55 20.75 -41.73
CA ILE A 1095 -11.08 21.47 -40.55
C ILE A 1095 -12.08 22.55 -40.95
N ARG A 1096 -11.81 23.29 -42.04
CA ARG A 1096 -12.75 24.30 -42.58
C ARG A 1096 -14.07 23.67 -43.02
N GLY A 1097 -14.02 22.48 -43.63
CA GLY A 1097 -15.20 21.71 -44.01
C GLY A 1097 -16.03 21.20 -42.83
N LEU A 1098 -15.39 20.91 -41.68
CA LEU A 1098 -16.13 20.65 -40.43
C LEU A 1098 -16.79 21.93 -39.90
N ARG A 1099 -16.02 23.02 -39.82
CA ARG A 1099 -16.48 24.31 -39.28
C ARG A 1099 -17.66 24.90 -40.05
N SER A 1100 -17.78 24.68 -41.36
CA SER A 1100 -18.91 25.20 -42.15
C SER A 1100 -20.25 24.51 -41.87
N ARG A 1101 -20.23 23.33 -41.26
CA ARG A 1101 -21.42 22.51 -40.99
C ARG A 1101 -21.89 22.57 -39.54
N CYS A 1102 -20.98 22.85 -38.61
CA CYS A 1102 -21.22 22.83 -37.17
C CYS A 1102 -20.99 24.22 -36.55
N ARG A 1103 -21.33 24.37 -35.27
CA ARG A 1103 -21.16 25.61 -34.52
C ARG A 1103 -19.70 25.96 -34.26
N GLY A 1104 -18.84 24.96 -34.18
CA GLY A 1104 -17.42 25.16 -33.94
C GLY A 1104 -16.65 23.84 -33.87
N VAL A 1105 -15.33 23.95 -34.00
CA VAL A 1105 -14.41 22.83 -33.83
C VAL A 1105 -13.37 23.22 -32.80
N VAL A 1106 -13.26 22.42 -31.74
CA VAL A 1106 -12.27 22.59 -30.66
C VAL A 1106 -11.29 21.44 -30.71
N THR A 1107 -10.01 21.76 -30.81
CA THR A 1107 -8.94 20.77 -30.67
C THR A 1107 -8.49 20.77 -29.22
N VAL A 1108 -8.56 19.62 -28.57
CA VAL A 1108 -8.10 19.44 -27.19
C VAL A 1108 -6.69 18.84 -27.23
N PRO A 1109 -5.68 19.54 -26.68
CA PRO A 1109 -4.32 19.03 -26.64
C PRO A 1109 -4.24 17.79 -25.73
N ARG A 1110 -3.15 17.04 -25.85
CA ARG A 1110 -2.91 15.88 -25.00
C ARG A 1110 -2.65 16.35 -23.57
N ASP A 1111 -3.32 15.72 -22.63
CA ASP A 1111 -3.10 15.92 -21.20
C ASP A 1111 -2.72 14.59 -20.52
N GLY A 1112 -1.67 14.63 -19.68
CA GLY A 1112 -1.19 13.45 -18.95
C GLY A 1112 -2.24 12.92 -17.97
N HIS A 1113 -2.92 13.81 -17.26
CA HIS A 1113 -3.95 13.48 -16.27
C HIS A 1113 -5.12 12.72 -16.91
N LEU A 1114 -5.59 13.21 -18.06
CA LEU A 1114 -6.75 12.67 -18.75
C LEU A 1114 -6.53 11.26 -19.35
N THR A 1115 -5.27 10.87 -19.55
CA THR A 1115 -4.87 9.60 -20.17
C THR A 1115 -4.98 8.39 -19.21
N MET A 1116 -4.94 8.61 -17.89
CA MET A 1116 -4.78 7.52 -16.89
C MET A 1116 -6.07 6.75 -16.52
N GLY A 1117 -7.25 7.13 -17.04
CA GLY A 1117 -8.52 6.46 -16.69
C GLY A 1117 -9.02 6.72 -15.26
N SER A 1118 -8.27 7.49 -14.47
CA SER A 1118 -8.52 7.90 -13.07
C SER A 1118 -9.54 9.03 -12.95
N THR A 1119 -9.86 9.42 -11.71
CA THR A 1119 -10.74 10.55 -11.40
C THR A 1119 -10.25 11.83 -12.06
N VAL A 1120 -11.17 12.58 -12.66
CA VAL A 1120 -10.90 13.90 -13.24
C VAL A 1120 -10.70 14.93 -12.12
N GLU A 1121 -9.78 15.88 -12.31
CA GLU A 1121 -9.49 16.97 -11.36
C GLU A 1121 -9.00 18.18 -12.17
N LEU A 1122 -9.66 19.34 -12.03
CA LEU A 1122 -9.39 20.54 -12.84
C LEU A 1122 -8.02 21.15 -12.54
N SER A 1123 -7.60 21.10 -11.28
CA SER A 1123 -6.33 21.66 -10.81
C SER A 1123 -5.09 20.97 -11.39
N TRP A 1124 -5.25 19.82 -12.03
CA TRP A 1124 -4.15 19.02 -12.58
C TRP A 1124 -4.05 19.12 -14.10
N LEU A 1125 -4.91 19.93 -14.73
CA LEU A 1125 -4.85 20.16 -16.17
C LEU A 1125 -3.74 21.14 -16.54
N THR A 1126 -3.23 20.98 -17.75
CA THR A 1126 -2.45 22.04 -18.39
C THR A 1126 -3.33 23.25 -18.72
N PRO A 1127 -2.78 24.49 -18.69
CA PRO A 1127 -3.53 25.68 -19.05
C PRO A 1127 -4.18 25.61 -20.43
N ASP A 1128 -3.49 25.02 -21.41
CA ASP A 1128 -4.01 24.87 -22.78
C ASP A 1128 -5.22 23.94 -22.86
N VAL A 1129 -5.21 22.85 -22.09
CA VAL A 1129 -6.34 21.91 -22.02
C VAL A 1129 -7.50 22.54 -21.28
N TYR A 1130 -7.25 23.24 -20.16
CA TYR A 1130 -8.29 24.01 -19.48
C TYR A 1130 -8.89 25.08 -20.41
N LYS A 1131 -8.05 25.87 -21.09
CA LYS A 1131 -8.48 26.87 -22.09
C LYS A 1131 -9.29 26.23 -23.22
N ALA A 1132 -8.91 25.04 -23.71
CA ALA A 1132 -9.67 24.31 -24.72
C ALA A 1132 -11.07 23.90 -24.23
N TYR A 1133 -11.19 23.40 -23.00
CA TYR A 1133 -12.49 23.05 -22.40
C TYR A 1133 -13.33 24.28 -22.04
N LEU A 1134 -12.69 25.38 -21.61
CA LEU A 1134 -13.33 26.67 -21.37
C LEU A 1134 -13.88 27.26 -22.68
N ARG A 1135 -13.10 27.18 -23.77
CA ARG A 1135 -13.55 27.55 -25.12
C ARG A 1135 -14.70 26.67 -25.59
N LEU A 1136 -14.63 25.35 -25.35
CA LEU A 1136 -15.73 24.43 -25.65
C LEU A 1136 -17.00 24.83 -24.90
N ALA A 1137 -16.91 25.12 -23.61
CA ALA A 1137 -18.02 25.60 -22.80
C ALA A 1137 -18.59 26.93 -23.33
N ALA A 1138 -17.74 27.90 -23.65
CA ALA A 1138 -18.16 29.20 -24.19
C ALA A 1138 -18.83 29.04 -25.57
N LEU A 1139 -18.26 28.21 -26.45
CA LEU A 1139 -18.88 27.87 -27.73
C LEU A 1139 -20.23 27.21 -27.53
N LEU A 1140 -20.38 26.35 -26.52
CA LEU A 1140 -21.64 25.68 -26.24
C LEU A 1140 -22.68 26.56 -25.58
N LEU A 1141 -22.33 27.65 -24.89
CA LEU A 1141 -23.29 28.48 -24.14
C LEU A 1141 -23.54 29.86 -24.76
N GLY A 1142 -22.56 30.43 -25.47
CA GLY A 1142 -22.63 31.79 -26.02
C GLY A 1142 -23.63 31.98 -27.17
N PRO A 1143 -23.65 33.17 -27.79
CA PRO A 1143 -24.32 33.35 -29.06
C PRO A 1143 -23.61 32.56 -30.16
N ARG A 1144 -24.34 32.22 -31.23
CA ARG A 1144 -23.74 31.54 -32.38
C ARG A 1144 -22.70 32.48 -33.03
N PRO A 1145 -21.46 32.03 -33.25
CA PRO A 1145 -20.46 32.88 -33.91
C PRO A 1145 -20.96 33.23 -35.33
N ALA A 1146 -20.90 34.51 -35.67
CA ALA A 1146 -21.13 34.96 -37.05
C ALA A 1146 -19.94 34.47 -37.89
N PHE A 1147 -20.20 33.55 -38.83
CA PHE A 1147 -19.17 33.13 -39.77
C PHE A 1147 -19.00 34.23 -40.84
N PRO A 1148 -17.76 34.60 -41.21
CA PRO A 1148 -17.51 35.35 -42.44
C PRO A 1148 -17.77 34.49 -43.69
#